data_AF-A0AAE1EI64-F1
#
_entry.id   AF-A0AAE1EI64-F1
#
_cell.length_a   1.000
_cell.length_b   1.000
_cell.length_c   1.000
_cell.angle_alpha   90.00
_cell.angle_beta   90.00
_cell.angle_gamma   90.00
#
_symmetry.space_group_name_H-M   'P 1'
#
loop_
_entity.id
_entity.type
_entity.pdbx_description
1 polymer ?
#
loop_
_entity_poly.entity_id
_entity_poly.type
_entity_poly.pdbx_seq_one_letter_code
_entity_poly.pdbx_strand_id
1 'polypeptide(L)'
;MMVKKRTKSVVLTVIAILSYLSLVKVFLDAGGGGDLHSSTYPPSPHSAASDDYSSRSSFLSFYLGNGNTERVANAEGKYTITASKEDMNERKSEMIMGEEILNKADETKRKSDEAKEEKGRQNEVYYTKVGRKPASVHLMTTQEVAKGPPKRMKRSEGSREEEEEDVGKERTPGELLAPIPSTLEVEATLAASGVTVWVDGKQVYESVNRTMVWLDGMYRLHAGVHLLTLHQWTGRVLRTANFLTWQPETSRQLAAALRDAGHGRLLLLLASPEFTMYLSEEVIQHLSTLGSHFARVLARDEAWCVVAWQGEGLVYETLTTAHHYVADGDAPPTSLHFVIPRKREPQCDWYRLEDLKQRVSFCQTYDGYGDFCRCHQLPWSPRPQRHSLLDDGVIPVAIATAGRLPLVLRQVDQLRAGPGGDTTPITIFVDGACPEATALADLLQITVSFNTKNPAPRGTTHRVNQHIRYTLKKVFEFYPEANFSIILEDDLDLAQDFISYFHQTAPLLRKDPFLFFVNAFNYNSYTHTAHDPSRLYRAHGIPGYGWMTSRSAAHEMLAGWAPLNQTGVSWDWWVRARVMGSRDMLIPEVPRTRHMGGGGTHISGFDQVLFSSQPLNQDAEARLDVDSAEEGNYEGRLLDDLSSAQVVTLVQHPCQVTPLPTHQTNKTYLIYIYQPTEDHYHFSYEVVALCLGINDRDIHENLRMMITFPFFGNQVYLVACPNSPYCKPGGRRIIYKGTEEDLITAKQNPVLRPALITKYATRVTPHQDPSLEFSLENRFVVEYTVGGMEPAVWVSEEED
;
A
#
# COMPACT_ATOMS: atom_id res chain seq x y z
N MET A 1 39.61 -36.19 -60.12
CA MET A 1 40.34 -34.99 -60.60
C MET A 1 40.59 -34.11 -59.38
N MET A 2 41.78 -34.21 -58.79
CA MET A 2 42.88 -33.22 -58.89
C MET A 2 42.60 -31.91 -58.12
N VAL A 3 43.45 -31.29 -57.30
CA VAL A 3 44.75 -31.55 -56.64
C VAL A 3 45.33 -30.15 -56.33
N LYS A 4 45.93 -29.94 -55.13
CA LYS A 4 47.00 -28.94 -54.80
C LYS A 4 46.60 -27.44 -54.86
N LYS A 5 47.32 -26.44 -54.31
CA LYS A 5 48.41 -26.25 -53.33
C LYS A 5 48.63 -24.72 -53.20
N ARG A 6 49.20 -24.31 -52.05
CA ARG A 6 50.28 -23.32 -51.80
C ARG A 6 50.12 -21.84 -52.23
N THR A 7 50.27 -20.85 -51.33
CA THR A 7 51.45 -20.24 -50.65
C THR A 7 52.31 -19.28 -51.52
N LYS A 8 52.66 -18.13 -50.89
CA LYS A 8 53.73 -17.12 -51.18
C LYS A 8 53.29 -15.97 -52.10
N SER A 9 53.59 -14.70 -51.81
CA SER A 9 54.93 -14.17 -51.54
C SER A 9 54.97 -12.90 -50.67
N VAL A 10 55.98 -12.87 -49.80
CA VAL A 10 56.63 -11.71 -49.20
C VAL A 10 57.70 -11.19 -50.18
N VAL A 11 57.94 -9.89 -50.22
CA VAL A 11 59.15 -9.22 -50.76
C VAL A 11 59.56 -8.18 -49.71
N LEU A 12 60.54 -8.53 -48.88
CA LEU A 12 61.94 -8.04 -48.85
C LEU A 12 62.08 -6.56 -48.43
N THR A 13 62.72 -6.16 -47.32
CA THR A 13 64.04 -6.47 -46.70
C THR A 13 64.98 -5.28 -46.85
N VAL A 14 65.42 -4.70 -45.74
CA VAL A 14 66.79 -4.17 -45.51
C VAL A 14 67.13 -4.56 -44.05
N ILE A 15 67.83 -5.70 -43.85
CA ILE A 15 69.28 -5.83 -43.56
C ILE A 15 69.63 -5.26 -42.17
N ALA A 16 69.70 -6.11 -41.13
CA ALA A 16 70.83 -6.95 -40.68
C ALA A 16 71.65 -6.26 -39.58
N ILE A 17 71.60 -6.79 -38.35
CA ILE A 17 72.71 -7.52 -37.69
C ILE A 17 73.99 -6.69 -37.62
N LEU A 18 74.36 -6.27 -36.40
CA LEU A 18 75.60 -6.71 -35.73
C LEU A 18 75.79 -6.00 -34.37
N SER A 19 76.28 -6.79 -33.40
CA SER A 19 77.15 -6.38 -32.28
C SER A 19 76.49 -5.78 -31.03
N TYR A 20 76.91 -6.03 -29.79
CA TYR A 20 77.78 -7.03 -29.14
C TYR A 20 77.79 -6.62 -27.65
N LEU A 21 77.54 -7.56 -26.74
CA LEU A 21 78.23 -7.79 -25.46
C LEU A 21 78.60 -6.67 -24.45
N SER A 22 78.41 -7.06 -23.18
CA SER A 22 79.24 -6.79 -21.98
C SER A 22 78.89 -5.54 -21.14
N LEU A 23 78.47 -5.63 -19.86
CA LEU A 23 79.02 -6.28 -18.64
C LEU A 23 79.57 -5.21 -17.67
N VAL A 24 79.21 -5.36 -16.39
CA VAL A 24 80.09 -5.34 -15.19
C VAL A 24 80.05 -4.17 -14.19
N LYS A 25 79.70 -4.57 -12.94
CA LYS A 25 80.17 -4.15 -11.58
C LYS A 25 79.70 -2.78 -11.05
N VAL A 26 79.39 -2.58 -9.76
CA VAL A 26 79.89 -3.05 -8.43
C VAL A 26 78.73 -2.90 -7.41
N PHE A 27 78.26 -3.87 -6.60
CA PHE A 27 78.72 -4.51 -5.34
C PHE A 27 78.70 -3.69 -4.01
N LEU A 28 77.97 -4.25 -3.01
CA LEU A 28 78.15 -4.25 -1.52
C LEU A 28 77.86 -2.93 -0.76
N ASP A 29 77.37 -2.88 0.49
CA ASP A 29 76.93 -3.89 1.49
C ASP A 29 76.21 -3.17 2.66
N ALA A 30 75.48 -3.96 3.47
CA ALA A 30 75.19 -3.80 4.92
C ALA A 30 74.42 -2.56 5.42
N GLY A 31 73.49 -2.62 6.38
CA GLY A 31 72.96 -3.69 7.21
C GLY A 31 72.10 -3.10 8.34
N GLY A 32 71.22 -3.92 8.92
CA GLY A 32 70.82 -3.86 10.34
C GLY A 32 69.75 -2.86 10.81
N GLY A 33 68.58 -3.40 11.21
CA GLY A 33 68.02 -3.17 12.56
C GLY A 33 66.91 -2.12 12.77
N GLY A 34 65.75 -2.59 13.25
CA GLY A 34 65.09 -2.03 14.44
C GLY A 34 63.99 -0.98 14.30
N ASP A 35 62.75 -1.43 14.56
CA ASP A 35 61.64 -0.80 15.31
C ASP A 35 60.84 0.46 14.87
N LEU A 36 59.52 0.21 14.84
CA LEU A 36 58.34 1.05 15.16
C LEU A 36 58.52 2.56 15.41
N HIS A 37 57.86 3.40 14.61
CA HIS A 37 56.54 4.02 14.91
C HIS A 37 56.18 5.12 13.89
N SER A 38 54.89 5.17 13.56
CA SER A 38 54.06 6.34 13.26
C SER A 38 54.32 7.20 12.00
N SER A 39 53.21 7.36 11.26
CA SER A 39 52.67 8.64 10.79
C SER A 39 53.23 9.27 9.50
N THR A 40 52.29 9.46 8.57
CA THR A 40 52.12 10.61 7.65
C THR A 40 53.15 10.83 6.55
N TYR A 41 52.68 10.87 5.29
CA TYR A 41 52.91 11.89 4.23
C TYR A 41 52.23 11.38 2.90
N PRO A 42 52.04 12.22 1.85
CA PRO A 42 50.73 12.50 1.23
C PRO A 42 50.76 12.31 -0.32
N PRO A 43 50.48 13.28 -1.22
CA PRO A 43 49.38 13.17 -2.18
C PRO A 43 49.78 13.11 -3.68
N SER A 44 48.83 12.66 -4.51
CA SER A 44 48.65 12.92 -5.96
C SER A 44 49.63 12.21 -6.93
N PRO A 45 49.31 12.01 -8.25
CA PRO A 45 48.56 12.94 -9.11
C PRO A 45 47.44 12.35 -9.99
N HIS A 46 46.65 13.30 -10.49
CA HIS A 46 45.54 13.20 -11.44
C HIS A 46 45.95 12.86 -12.89
N SER A 47 44.90 12.43 -13.62
CA SER A 47 44.50 12.72 -15.01
C SER A 47 45.01 11.87 -16.17
N ALA A 48 44.09 11.09 -16.75
CA ALA A 48 43.53 11.22 -18.12
C ALA A 48 42.50 10.07 -18.30
N ALA A 49 41.18 10.26 -18.24
CA ALA A 49 40.24 10.89 -19.19
C ALA A 49 40.00 10.09 -20.49
N SER A 50 38.78 9.52 -20.61
CA SER A 50 37.86 9.48 -21.77
C SER A 50 36.86 8.33 -21.56
N ASP A 51 35.61 8.59 -21.17
CA ASP A 51 34.44 8.78 -22.05
C ASP A 51 33.58 7.51 -22.07
N ASP A 52 32.52 7.49 -21.26
CA ASP A 52 31.28 6.80 -21.65
C ASP A 52 30.08 7.47 -20.97
N TYR A 53 29.33 8.22 -21.77
CA TYR A 53 28.20 9.05 -21.35
C TYR A 53 26.96 8.59 -22.13
N SER A 54 26.48 7.36 -21.91
CA SER A 54 25.13 6.97 -22.32
C SER A 54 24.57 5.79 -21.51
N SER A 55 24.06 6.07 -20.31
CA SER A 55 23.06 5.20 -19.64
C SER A 55 22.25 5.89 -18.54
N ARG A 56 22.37 7.22 -18.40
CA ARG A 56 21.86 7.97 -17.24
C ARG A 56 20.55 8.75 -17.45
N SER A 57 19.87 8.64 -18.60
CA SER A 57 18.65 9.43 -18.85
C SER A 57 17.33 8.68 -18.96
N SER A 58 17.28 7.35 -18.85
CA SER A 58 16.03 6.61 -19.10
C SER A 58 15.14 6.40 -17.87
N PHE A 59 15.64 6.63 -16.66
CA PHE A 59 14.88 6.33 -15.42
C PHE A 59 13.89 7.43 -14.99
N LEU A 60 13.99 8.66 -15.51
CA LEU A 60 13.08 9.76 -15.12
C LEU A 60 11.78 9.83 -15.95
N SER A 61 11.74 9.18 -17.12
CA SER A 61 10.56 9.22 -18.01
C SER A 61 9.36 8.44 -17.50
N PHE A 62 9.53 7.62 -16.46
CA PHE A 62 8.45 6.79 -15.92
C PHE A 62 7.45 7.57 -15.05
N TYR A 63 7.76 8.80 -14.64
CA TYR A 63 6.87 9.63 -13.79
C TYR A 63 6.50 11.00 -14.38
N LEU A 64 7.09 11.40 -15.50
CA LEU A 64 6.78 12.66 -16.17
C LEU A 64 6.56 12.38 -17.66
N GLY A 65 5.30 12.37 -18.08
CA GLY A 65 4.99 12.44 -19.50
C GLY A 65 5.60 13.70 -20.09
N ASN A 66 6.51 13.55 -21.05
CA ASN A 66 6.77 14.58 -22.06
C ASN A 66 7.46 13.98 -23.28
N GLY A 67 6.87 14.26 -24.44
CA GLY A 67 7.36 13.86 -25.75
C GLY A 67 8.65 14.57 -26.14
N ASN A 68 9.48 13.86 -26.90
CA ASN A 68 10.75 14.34 -27.41
C ASN A 68 10.56 15.56 -28.33
N THR A 69 11.12 16.70 -27.94
CA THR A 69 11.48 17.78 -28.89
C THR A 69 12.93 18.13 -28.68
N GLU A 70 13.79 17.77 -29.64
CA GLU A 70 15.21 18.13 -29.61
C GLU A 70 15.37 19.62 -29.93
N ARG A 71 16.03 20.35 -29.02
CA ARG A 71 16.48 21.74 -29.26
C ARG A 71 17.98 21.72 -29.58
N VAL A 72 18.34 22.03 -30.81
CA VAL A 72 19.74 22.25 -31.20
C VAL A 72 20.05 23.75 -31.07
N ALA A 73 21.00 24.10 -30.20
CA ALA A 73 21.53 25.45 -30.09
C ALA A 73 22.67 25.67 -31.09
N ASN A 74 22.65 26.77 -31.83
CA ASN A 74 23.82 27.26 -32.55
C ASN A 74 24.55 28.32 -31.72
N ALA A 75 25.83 28.58 -32.08
CA ALA A 75 26.84 29.28 -31.27
C ALA A 75 26.56 30.77 -30.95
N GLU A 76 25.35 31.28 -31.17
CA GLU A 76 24.96 32.66 -30.86
C GLU A 76 23.65 32.76 -30.06
N GLY A 77 23.13 31.65 -29.50
CA GLY A 77 22.08 31.69 -28.48
C GLY A 77 20.70 32.13 -28.95
N LYS A 78 20.34 31.92 -30.23
CA LYS A 78 18.97 32.08 -30.74
C LYS A 78 18.39 30.73 -31.18
N TYR A 79 17.20 30.40 -30.65
CA TYR A 79 16.46 29.19 -31.02
C TYR A 79 15.57 29.44 -32.24
N THR A 80 15.71 28.63 -33.27
CA THR A 80 14.77 28.57 -34.41
C THR A 80 14.13 27.19 -34.44
N ILE A 81 12.80 27.15 -34.51
CA ILE A 81 12.00 25.93 -34.64
C ILE A 81 11.78 25.68 -36.13
N THR A 82 12.23 24.54 -36.65
CA THR A 82 11.89 24.07 -37.99
C THR A 82 11.15 22.74 -37.88
N ALA A 83 9.84 22.75 -38.12
CA ALA A 83 9.05 21.54 -38.33
C ALA A 83 9.17 21.08 -39.79
N SER A 84 9.27 19.77 -40.02
CA SER A 84 9.30 19.21 -41.38
C SER A 84 7.90 19.32 -42.03
N LYS A 85 7.86 19.34 -43.38
CA LYS A 85 6.61 19.48 -44.15
C LYS A 85 5.66 18.28 -44.03
N GLU A 86 6.09 17.16 -43.46
CA GLU A 86 5.26 15.95 -43.30
C GLU A 86 4.39 16.01 -42.02
N ASP A 87 4.85 16.65 -40.94
CA ASP A 87 4.06 16.86 -39.69
C ASP A 87 2.83 17.78 -39.86
N MET A 88 2.78 18.60 -40.92
CA MET A 88 1.68 19.54 -41.13
C MET A 88 0.45 18.92 -41.82
N ASN A 89 0.59 17.75 -42.45
CA ASN A 89 -0.54 17.09 -43.11
C ASN A 89 -1.33 16.18 -42.15
N GLU A 90 -0.68 15.53 -41.18
CA GLU A 90 -1.37 14.77 -40.12
C GLU A 90 -2.15 15.69 -39.16
N ARG A 91 -1.58 16.84 -38.77
CA ARG A 91 -2.28 17.80 -37.90
C ARG A 91 -3.52 18.43 -38.54
N LYS A 92 -3.59 18.51 -39.87
CA LYS A 92 -4.79 18.98 -40.58
C LYS A 92 -5.91 17.94 -40.58
N SER A 93 -5.59 16.66 -40.51
CA SER A 93 -6.61 15.58 -40.48
C SER A 93 -7.19 15.42 -39.07
N GLU A 94 -6.38 15.59 -38.02
CA GLU A 94 -6.85 15.57 -36.62
C GLU A 94 -7.74 16.78 -36.26
N MET A 95 -7.43 17.97 -36.80
CA MET A 95 -8.22 19.18 -36.52
C MET A 95 -9.62 19.13 -37.18
N ILE A 96 -9.75 18.50 -38.34
CA ILE A 96 -11.05 18.33 -39.03
C ILE A 96 -11.94 17.30 -38.31
N MET A 97 -11.37 16.24 -37.71
CA MET A 97 -12.13 15.31 -36.86
C MET A 97 -12.57 15.95 -35.53
N GLY A 98 -11.77 16.86 -34.96
CA GLY A 98 -12.11 17.57 -33.72
C GLY A 98 -13.34 18.47 -33.84
N GLU A 99 -13.50 19.17 -34.98
CA GLU A 99 -14.65 20.08 -35.21
C GLU A 99 -15.96 19.30 -35.47
N GLU A 100 -15.92 18.12 -36.09
CA GLU A 100 -17.11 17.28 -36.27
C GLU A 100 -17.61 16.65 -34.95
N ILE A 101 -16.70 16.32 -34.02
CA ILE A 101 -17.03 15.77 -32.71
C ILE A 101 -17.67 16.84 -31.81
N LEU A 102 -17.17 18.08 -31.85
CA LEU A 102 -17.72 19.19 -31.07
C LEU A 102 -19.13 19.60 -31.54
N ASN A 103 -19.39 19.58 -32.85
CA ASN A 103 -20.72 19.89 -33.38
C ASN A 103 -21.79 18.83 -33.02
N LYS A 104 -21.41 17.54 -32.92
CA LYS A 104 -22.31 16.48 -32.44
C LYS A 104 -22.59 16.57 -30.94
N ALA A 105 -21.63 17.05 -30.14
CA ALA A 105 -21.81 17.23 -28.70
C ALA A 105 -22.81 18.36 -28.38
N ASP A 106 -22.78 19.47 -29.12
CA ASP A 106 -23.71 20.59 -28.92
C ASP A 106 -25.15 20.25 -29.34
N GLU A 107 -25.33 19.44 -30.39
CA GLU A 107 -26.66 18.98 -30.82
C GLU A 107 -27.29 17.99 -29.82
N THR A 108 -26.46 17.20 -29.13
CA THR A 108 -26.89 16.27 -28.07
C THR A 108 -27.26 17.02 -26.79
N LYS A 109 -26.54 18.09 -26.48
CA LYS A 109 -26.82 18.97 -25.34
C LYS A 109 -28.15 19.71 -25.49
N ARG A 110 -28.45 20.20 -26.69
CA ARG A 110 -29.73 20.90 -26.98
C ARG A 110 -30.96 19.99 -26.80
N LYS A 111 -30.85 18.71 -27.17
CA LYS A 111 -31.92 17.71 -26.98
C LYS A 111 -32.08 17.26 -25.53
N SER A 112 -30.99 17.29 -24.74
CA SER A 112 -31.01 17.04 -23.29
C SER A 112 -31.76 18.14 -22.52
N ASP A 113 -31.58 19.39 -22.94
CA ASP A 113 -32.16 20.53 -22.23
C ASP A 113 -33.68 20.67 -22.51
N GLU A 114 -34.15 20.29 -23.70
CA GLU A 114 -35.59 20.19 -24.02
C GLU A 114 -36.29 19.04 -23.26
N ALA A 115 -35.57 17.97 -22.86
CA ALA A 115 -36.13 16.83 -22.12
C ALA A 115 -36.18 17.04 -20.58
N LYS A 116 -35.42 18.01 -20.05
CA LYS A 116 -35.37 18.33 -18.61
C LYS A 116 -36.53 19.20 -18.13
N GLU A 117 -37.22 19.90 -19.03
CA GLU A 117 -38.34 20.78 -18.69
C GLU A 117 -39.66 20.01 -18.45
N GLU A 118 -39.79 18.76 -18.95
CA GLU A 118 -41.02 17.96 -18.87
C GLU A 118 -41.10 17.05 -17.61
N LYS A 119 -39.99 16.82 -16.88
CA LYS A 119 -39.88 15.77 -15.83
C LYS A 119 -39.87 16.26 -14.38
N GLY A 120 -40.37 17.46 -14.12
CA GLY A 120 -40.55 17.99 -12.77
C GLY A 120 -41.89 17.56 -12.12
N ARG A 121 -42.14 16.26 -11.87
CA ARG A 121 -43.24 15.85 -10.98
C ARG A 121 -43.07 14.43 -10.42
N GLN A 122 -43.08 14.36 -9.09
CA GLN A 122 -43.30 13.22 -8.18
C GLN A 122 -42.07 12.39 -7.76
N ASN A 123 -41.64 12.59 -6.51
CA ASN A 123 -40.81 11.68 -5.71
C ASN A 123 -41.56 11.39 -4.39
N GLU A 124 -41.59 10.12 -3.94
CA GLU A 124 -42.07 9.72 -2.61
C GLU A 124 -40.95 8.97 -1.85
N VAL A 125 -40.90 9.15 -0.53
CA VAL A 125 -39.89 8.61 0.40
C VAL A 125 -40.61 7.68 1.40
N TYR A 126 -40.07 6.49 1.64
CA TYR A 126 -40.66 5.50 2.57
C TYR A 126 -40.01 5.56 3.95
N TYR A 127 -40.84 5.53 5.01
CA TYR A 127 -40.41 5.41 6.41
C TYR A 127 -41.13 4.24 7.08
N THR A 128 -40.45 3.49 7.95
CA THR A 128 -41.10 2.57 8.91
C THR A 128 -40.71 2.94 10.34
N LYS A 129 -41.73 3.21 11.17
CA LYS A 129 -41.63 3.36 12.63
C LYS A 129 -42.43 2.23 13.26
N VAL A 130 -41.79 1.37 14.05
CA VAL A 130 -42.42 0.14 14.58
C VAL A 130 -43.37 0.46 15.75
N GLY A 131 -44.66 0.13 15.60
CA GLY A 131 -45.70 0.20 16.64
C GLY A 131 -46.88 -0.76 16.34
N ARG A 132 -47.45 -1.38 17.40
CA ARG A 132 -48.26 -2.63 17.39
C ARG A 132 -49.73 -2.53 16.91
N LYS A 133 -50.15 -3.60 16.20
CA LYS A 133 -51.49 -4.24 15.97
C LYS A 133 -52.50 -3.62 14.96
N PRO A 134 -53.31 -4.46 14.25
CA PRO A 134 -53.88 -4.12 12.95
C PRO A 134 -55.42 -3.92 12.95
N ALA A 135 -55.93 -2.99 12.13
CA ALA A 135 -57.25 -3.07 11.49
C ALA A 135 -57.44 -2.00 10.39
N SER A 136 -57.82 -2.47 9.20
CA SER A 136 -58.58 -1.79 8.11
C SER A 136 -58.14 -0.41 7.63
N VAL A 137 -57.64 -0.38 6.38
CA VAL A 137 -57.41 0.80 5.55
C VAL A 137 -58.73 1.31 4.96
N HIS A 138 -59.02 2.60 5.13
CA HIS A 138 -59.89 3.36 4.23
C HIS A 138 -59.08 4.52 3.67
N LEU A 139 -58.97 4.55 2.34
CA LEU A 139 -58.37 5.65 1.59
C LEU A 139 -59.25 6.90 1.69
N MET A 140 -58.65 8.03 2.02
CA MET A 140 -59.12 9.34 1.56
C MET A 140 -57.92 10.15 1.05
N THR A 141 -57.99 10.49 -0.22
CA THR A 141 -57.14 11.46 -0.90
C THR A 141 -57.69 12.86 -0.66
N THR A 142 -56.82 13.82 -0.33
CA THR A 142 -57.11 15.25 -0.53
C THR A 142 -55.87 15.95 -1.09
N GLN A 143 -55.98 16.35 -2.36
CA GLN A 143 -55.24 17.49 -2.90
C GLN A 143 -55.92 18.76 -2.40
N GLU A 144 -55.14 19.74 -1.97
CA GLU A 144 -55.29 21.15 -2.38
C GLU A 144 -54.09 21.97 -1.89
N VAL A 145 -53.29 22.48 -2.84
CA VAL A 145 -52.21 23.45 -2.59
C VAL A 145 -52.67 24.80 -3.14
N ALA A 146 -52.83 25.78 -2.24
CA ALA A 146 -53.03 27.17 -2.59
C ALA A 146 -51.68 27.86 -2.89
N LYS A 147 -51.61 28.53 -4.05
CA LYS A 147 -50.47 29.29 -4.55
C LYS A 147 -50.30 30.63 -3.81
N GLY A 148 -49.06 30.99 -3.45
CA GLY A 148 -48.63 32.35 -3.12
C GLY A 148 -47.14 32.54 -3.48
N PRO A 149 -46.71 33.69 -4.03
CA PRO A 149 -45.37 33.85 -4.61
C PRO A 149 -44.30 34.13 -3.53
N PRO A 150 -43.02 33.77 -3.76
CA PRO A 150 -41.97 33.90 -2.75
C PRO A 150 -41.45 35.35 -2.68
N LYS A 151 -41.25 35.84 -1.44
CA LYS A 151 -40.59 37.11 -1.15
C LYS A 151 -39.07 36.95 -1.27
N ARG A 152 -38.48 37.84 -2.06
CA ARG A 152 -37.05 38.06 -2.31
C ARG A 152 -36.35 38.51 -1.02
N MET A 153 -35.42 37.72 -0.48
CA MET A 153 -34.57 38.10 0.65
C MET A 153 -33.18 38.51 0.14
N LYS A 154 -32.73 39.68 0.61
CA LYS A 154 -31.54 40.41 0.13
C LYS A 154 -30.25 39.72 0.59
N ARG A 155 -29.28 39.66 -0.33
CA ARG A 155 -27.85 39.46 -0.09
C ARG A 155 -27.33 40.62 0.76
N SER A 156 -26.74 40.34 1.91
CA SER A 156 -25.84 41.26 2.61
C SER A 156 -24.42 40.70 2.51
N GLU A 157 -23.55 41.47 1.85
CA GLU A 157 -22.10 41.32 1.90
C GLU A 157 -21.63 41.65 3.33
N GLY A 158 -20.78 40.79 3.89
CA GLY A 158 -20.17 40.94 5.20
C GLY A 158 -18.82 40.23 5.21
N SER A 159 -17.80 40.97 5.62
CA SER A 159 -16.36 40.72 5.59
C SER A 159 -15.90 39.46 6.31
N ARG A 160 -14.82 38.86 5.78
CA ARG A 160 -13.94 37.90 6.47
C ARG A 160 -13.32 38.57 7.68
N GLU A 161 -13.66 38.12 8.88
CA GLU A 161 -12.81 38.26 10.07
C GLU A 161 -12.23 36.88 10.40
N GLU A 162 -10.92 36.86 10.60
CA GLU A 162 -10.13 35.72 11.03
C GLU A 162 -10.38 35.50 12.53
N GLU A 163 -10.84 34.32 12.93
CA GLU A 163 -10.92 33.95 14.35
C GLU A 163 -9.57 33.39 14.83
N GLU A 164 -8.86 34.20 15.61
CA GLU A 164 -7.77 33.76 16.50
C GLU A 164 -8.34 32.91 17.65
N GLU A 165 -7.71 31.76 17.94
CA GLU A 165 -7.98 30.94 19.12
C GLU A 165 -7.56 31.69 20.40
N ASP A 166 -8.53 32.17 21.19
CA ASP A 166 -8.30 32.75 22.52
C ASP A 166 -8.00 31.64 23.55
N VAL A 167 -6.71 31.41 23.79
CA VAL A 167 -6.19 30.59 24.88
C VAL A 167 -6.21 31.41 26.17
N GLY A 168 -7.09 31.05 27.09
CA GLY A 168 -6.92 31.32 28.52
C GLY A 168 -7.80 32.44 29.10
N LYS A 169 -9.07 32.13 29.35
CA LYS A 169 -9.82 32.73 30.46
C LYS A 169 -10.43 31.65 31.33
N GLU A 170 -9.96 31.59 32.58
CA GLU A 170 -10.58 30.85 33.67
C GLU A 170 -12.07 31.23 33.76
N ARG A 171 -12.95 30.26 33.53
CA ARG A 171 -14.38 30.42 33.72
C ARG A 171 -14.69 30.48 35.21
N THR A 172 -15.38 31.53 35.62
CA THR A 172 -15.98 31.69 36.96
C THR A 172 -16.97 30.56 37.26
N PRO A 173 -17.05 30.06 38.51
CA PRO A 173 -18.00 29.00 38.88
C PRO A 173 -19.39 29.59 39.08
N GLY A 174 -20.32 29.34 38.15
CA GLY A 174 -21.71 29.79 38.32
C GLY A 174 -22.67 29.70 37.13
N GLU A 175 -22.24 29.34 35.92
CA GLU A 175 -23.18 29.07 34.82
C GLU A 175 -23.65 27.61 34.90
N LEU A 176 -24.92 27.41 35.30
CA LEU A 176 -25.61 26.14 35.10
C LEU A 176 -25.61 25.84 33.59
N LEU A 177 -24.80 24.86 33.19
CA LEU A 177 -24.88 24.26 31.86
C LEU A 177 -26.34 23.86 31.62
N ALA A 178 -26.92 24.33 30.51
CA ALA A 178 -28.25 23.91 30.09
C ALA A 178 -28.30 22.36 30.10
N PRO A 179 -29.36 21.74 30.65
CA PRO A 179 -29.43 20.30 30.74
C PRO A 179 -29.34 19.68 29.34
N ILE A 180 -28.42 18.73 29.18
CA ILE A 180 -28.24 18.01 27.91
C ILE A 180 -29.59 17.36 27.56
N PRO A 181 -30.14 17.60 26.33
CA PRO A 181 -31.40 16.99 25.91
C PRO A 181 -31.35 15.48 26.07
N SER A 182 -32.47 14.82 26.41
CA SER A 182 -32.51 13.36 26.60
C SER A 182 -32.27 12.56 25.32
N THR A 183 -32.22 13.22 24.16
CA THR A 183 -32.06 12.63 22.85
C THR A 183 -30.86 13.21 22.11
N LEU A 184 -30.36 12.45 21.14
CA LEU A 184 -29.40 12.84 20.11
C LEU A 184 -30.18 13.04 18.82
N GLU A 185 -29.99 14.18 18.18
CA GLU A 185 -30.46 14.43 16.83
C GLU A 185 -29.31 14.14 15.87
N VAL A 186 -29.56 13.29 14.87
CA VAL A 186 -28.53 12.93 13.89
C VAL A 186 -29.11 13.08 12.49
N GLU A 187 -28.36 13.76 11.65
CA GLU A 187 -28.66 13.91 10.24
C GLU A 187 -27.54 13.28 9.43
N ALA A 188 -27.87 12.48 8.42
CA ALA A 188 -26.90 11.89 7.53
C ALA A 188 -27.36 12.02 6.08
N THR A 189 -26.47 12.43 5.20
CA THR A 189 -26.71 12.42 3.76
C THR A 189 -25.81 11.38 3.12
N LEU A 190 -26.41 10.47 2.34
CA LEU A 190 -25.70 9.48 1.54
C LEU A 190 -25.98 9.76 0.07
N ALA A 191 -24.94 9.88 -0.73
CA ALA A 191 -25.05 10.12 -2.17
C ALA A 191 -23.92 9.40 -2.92
N ALA A 192 -24.08 9.33 -4.24
CA ALA A 192 -23.02 8.96 -5.19
C ALA A 192 -21.76 9.82 -5.07
N SER A 193 -21.90 11.05 -4.57
CA SER A 193 -20.82 11.99 -4.33
C SER A 193 -20.17 11.85 -2.95
N GLY A 194 -20.71 11.01 -2.07
CA GLY A 194 -20.17 10.73 -0.75
C GLY A 194 -21.15 10.87 0.41
N VAL A 195 -20.60 11.11 1.60
CA VAL A 195 -21.35 11.05 2.88
C VAL A 195 -21.05 12.27 3.75
N THR A 196 -22.10 12.80 4.40
CA THR A 196 -22.00 13.81 5.46
C THR A 196 -22.82 13.40 6.68
N VAL A 197 -22.37 13.79 7.88
CA VAL A 197 -23.07 13.51 9.13
C VAL A 197 -23.06 14.73 10.04
N TRP A 198 -24.21 15.05 10.60
CA TRP A 198 -24.43 16.06 11.61
C TRP A 198 -25.00 15.42 12.89
N VAL A 199 -24.55 15.90 14.04
CA VAL A 199 -25.07 15.48 15.35
C VAL A 199 -25.37 16.73 16.15
N ASP A 200 -26.61 16.83 16.65
CA ASP A 200 -27.15 18.00 17.36
C ASP A 200 -26.84 19.33 16.63
N GLY A 201 -27.05 19.34 15.31
CA GLY A 201 -26.83 20.53 14.46
C GLY A 201 -25.37 20.86 14.15
N LYS A 202 -24.40 20.04 14.56
CA LYS A 202 -22.98 20.20 14.24
C LYS A 202 -22.49 19.15 13.25
N GLN A 203 -21.84 19.55 12.16
CA GLN A 203 -21.22 18.61 11.23
C GLN A 203 -20.04 17.92 11.91
N VAL A 204 -20.08 16.59 11.96
CA VAL A 204 -19.06 15.77 12.63
C VAL A 204 -18.27 14.89 11.67
N TYR A 205 -18.77 14.68 10.44
CA TYR A 205 -18.09 13.88 9.44
C TYR A 205 -18.42 14.32 8.01
N GLU A 206 -17.42 14.22 7.14
CA GLU A 206 -17.55 14.47 5.71
C GLU A 206 -16.54 13.61 4.93
N SER A 207 -17.03 12.98 3.87
CA SER A 207 -16.20 12.35 2.85
C SER A 207 -16.92 12.47 1.52
N VAL A 208 -16.65 13.55 0.78
CA VAL A 208 -17.32 13.86 -0.47
C VAL A 208 -16.33 14.15 -1.60
N ASN A 209 -16.70 13.82 -2.84
CA ASN A 209 -15.99 14.14 -4.08
C ASN A 209 -14.50 13.76 -4.09
N ARG A 210 -14.13 12.70 -3.35
CA ARG A 210 -12.77 12.16 -3.34
C ARG A 210 -12.62 11.14 -4.45
N THR A 211 -11.82 11.45 -5.46
CA THR A 211 -11.53 10.53 -6.57
C THR A 211 -10.04 10.36 -6.77
N MET A 212 -9.64 9.23 -7.33
CA MET A 212 -8.29 9.05 -7.90
C MET A 212 -8.39 8.49 -9.30
N VAL A 213 -7.45 8.87 -10.17
CA VAL A 213 -7.21 8.14 -11.41
C VAL A 213 -6.31 6.96 -11.07
N TRP A 214 -6.72 5.76 -11.44
CA TRP A 214 -5.91 4.55 -11.28
C TRP A 214 -6.07 3.70 -12.54
N LEU A 215 -4.96 3.27 -13.14
CA LEU A 215 -4.96 2.66 -14.49
C LEU A 215 -5.78 3.53 -15.48
N ASP A 216 -6.80 2.92 -16.11
CA ASP A 216 -7.58 3.52 -17.21
C ASP A 216 -8.91 4.13 -16.71
N GLY A 217 -9.12 4.24 -15.39
CA GLY A 217 -10.40 4.63 -14.79
C GLY A 217 -10.30 5.66 -13.66
N MET A 218 -11.41 6.34 -13.39
CA MET A 218 -11.57 7.24 -12.24
C MET A 218 -12.32 6.50 -11.12
N TYR A 219 -11.66 6.30 -9.99
CA TYR A 219 -12.20 5.58 -8.83
C TYR A 219 -12.69 6.53 -7.75
N ARG A 220 -13.79 6.16 -7.09
CA ARG A 220 -14.40 6.93 -5.98
C ARG A 220 -13.81 6.48 -4.64
N LEU A 221 -12.94 7.31 -4.05
CA LEU A 221 -12.35 7.05 -2.72
C LEU A 221 -13.30 7.30 -1.56
N HIS A 222 -14.50 7.77 -1.86
CA HIS A 222 -15.61 7.92 -0.92
C HIS A 222 -16.67 6.82 -1.11
N ALA A 223 -16.54 5.94 -2.11
CA ALA A 223 -17.41 4.79 -2.25
C ALA A 223 -17.08 3.73 -1.19
N GLY A 224 -18.04 2.85 -0.89
CA GLY A 224 -17.91 1.82 0.12
C GLY A 224 -18.68 2.14 1.41
N VAL A 225 -18.27 1.51 2.51
CA VAL A 225 -18.93 1.64 3.82
C VAL A 225 -18.13 2.54 4.74
N HIS A 226 -18.75 3.63 5.18
CA HIS A 226 -18.25 4.49 6.25
C HIS A 226 -18.75 3.99 7.59
N LEU A 227 -17.85 3.79 8.55
CA LEU A 227 -18.18 3.46 9.93
C LEU A 227 -17.89 4.67 10.82
N LEU A 228 -18.88 5.14 11.54
CA LEU A 228 -18.72 6.09 12.63
C LEU A 228 -19.19 5.43 13.93
N THR A 229 -18.37 5.52 14.97
CA THR A 229 -18.79 5.19 16.33
C THR A 229 -19.00 6.47 17.13
N LEU A 230 -20.20 6.65 17.68
CA LEU A 230 -20.54 7.79 18.52
C LEU A 230 -20.67 7.39 19.99
N HIS A 231 -20.33 8.33 20.86
CA HIS A 231 -20.58 8.23 22.29
C HIS A 231 -22.08 8.30 22.57
N GLN A 232 -22.64 7.26 23.18
CA GLN A 232 -24.07 7.07 23.40
C GLN A 232 -24.75 8.16 24.23
N TRP A 233 -23.99 8.87 25.06
CA TRP A 233 -24.50 9.95 25.92
C TRP A 233 -24.23 11.34 25.34
N THR A 234 -23.11 11.55 24.64
CA THR A 234 -22.69 12.91 24.26
C THR A 234 -22.83 13.18 22.77
N GLY A 235 -22.97 12.14 21.94
CA GLY A 235 -22.97 12.27 20.48
C GLY A 235 -21.58 12.52 19.88
N ARG A 236 -20.54 12.63 20.71
CA ARG A 236 -19.17 12.84 20.24
C ARG A 236 -18.71 11.65 19.39
N VAL A 237 -18.08 11.94 18.26
CA VAL A 237 -17.40 10.93 17.44
C VAL A 237 -16.21 10.35 18.21
N LEU A 238 -16.21 9.03 18.38
CA LEU A 238 -15.13 8.26 19.00
C LEU A 238 -14.19 7.64 17.96
N ARG A 239 -14.72 7.29 16.79
CA ARG A 239 -13.96 6.71 15.68
C ARG A 239 -14.66 7.00 14.35
N THR A 240 -13.86 7.18 13.29
CA THR A 240 -14.35 7.17 11.91
C THR A 240 -13.43 6.32 11.03
N ALA A 241 -13.99 5.64 10.04
CA ALA A 241 -13.23 4.92 9.03
C ALA A 241 -14.05 4.85 7.73
N ASN A 242 -13.36 4.88 6.58
CA ASN A 242 -13.95 4.53 5.28
C ASN A 242 -13.35 3.21 4.80
N PHE A 243 -14.19 2.22 4.56
CA PHE A 243 -13.79 0.93 3.99
C PHE A 243 -14.26 0.86 2.55
N LEU A 244 -13.30 0.83 1.62
CA LEU A 244 -13.55 0.72 0.18
C LEU A 244 -13.98 -0.72 -0.15
N THR A 245 -15.16 -1.15 0.31
CA THR A 245 -15.67 -2.54 0.24
C THR A 245 -15.99 -3.02 -1.18
N TRP A 246 -15.65 -2.23 -2.20
CA TRP A 246 -15.44 -2.69 -3.57
C TRP A 246 -14.05 -3.30 -3.81
N GLN A 247 -13.24 -3.44 -2.76
CA GLN A 247 -11.96 -4.15 -2.75
C GLN A 247 -12.03 -5.31 -1.74
N PRO A 248 -11.36 -6.45 -1.99
CA PRO A 248 -11.53 -7.66 -1.19
C PRO A 248 -11.06 -7.51 0.28
N GLU A 249 -9.86 -6.96 0.52
CA GLU A 249 -9.32 -6.93 1.90
C GLU A 249 -10.03 -5.91 2.80
N THR A 250 -10.52 -4.81 2.25
CA THR A 250 -11.16 -3.73 3.04
C THR A 250 -12.42 -4.21 3.75
N SER A 251 -13.13 -5.20 3.21
CA SER A 251 -14.29 -5.79 3.89
C SER A 251 -13.91 -6.61 5.12
N ARG A 252 -12.78 -7.32 5.10
CA ARG A 252 -12.26 -7.99 6.30
C ARG A 252 -11.88 -6.99 7.38
N GLN A 253 -11.32 -5.85 6.97
CA GLN A 253 -11.03 -4.75 7.90
C GLN A 253 -12.29 -4.11 8.49
N LEU A 254 -13.38 -3.98 7.70
CA LEU A 254 -14.68 -3.56 8.21
C LEU A 254 -15.22 -4.56 9.24
N ALA A 255 -15.16 -5.87 8.95
CA ALA A 255 -15.57 -6.89 9.91
C ALA A 255 -14.80 -6.79 11.24
N ALA A 256 -13.47 -6.61 11.16
CA ALA A 256 -12.64 -6.38 12.34
C ALA A 256 -13.06 -5.11 13.11
N ALA A 257 -13.28 -4.00 12.40
CA ALA A 257 -13.68 -2.75 13.03
C ALA A 257 -15.04 -2.85 13.75
N LEU A 258 -15.99 -3.63 13.21
CA LEU A 258 -17.27 -3.91 13.86
C LEU A 258 -17.09 -4.77 15.12
N ARG A 259 -16.22 -5.80 15.09
CA ARG A 259 -15.90 -6.62 16.26
C ARG A 259 -15.19 -5.82 17.36
N ASP A 260 -14.35 -4.86 16.98
CA ASP A 260 -13.55 -4.05 17.90
C ASP A 260 -14.30 -2.85 18.47
N ALA A 261 -15.50 -2.56 17.96
CA ALA A 261 -16.35 -1.50 18.47
C ALA A 261 -16.89 -1.83 19.88
N GLY A 262 -16.84 -0.86 20.79
CA GLY A 262 -17.28 -1.03 22.16
C GLY A 262 -18.76 -1.38 22.29
N HIS A 263 -19.08 -2.32 23.18
CA HIS A 263 -20.47 -2.68 23.50
C HIS A 263 -21.25 -1.45 24.01
N GLY A 264 -22.49 -1.28 23.55
CA GLY A 264 -23.38 -0.17 23.90
C GLY A 264 -23.05 1.17 23.23
N ARG A 265 -22.02 1.22 22.36
CA ARG A 265 -21.75 2.40 21.52
C ARG A 265 -22.77 2.51 20.39
N LEU A 266 -23.00 3.74 19.92
CA LEU A 266 -23.88 3.98 18.78
C LEU A 266 -23.06 3.86 17.48
N LEU A 267 -23.40 2.89 16.65
CA LEU A 267 -22.76 2.67 15.35
C LEU A 267 -23.62 3.26 14.24
N LEU A 268 -22.97 4.00 13.34
CA LEU A 268 -23.53 4.45 12.08
C LEU A 268 -22.70 3.82 10.97
N LEU A 269 -23.30 2.92 10.20
CA LEU A 269 -22.74 2.44 8.95
C LEU A 269 -23.45 3.16 7.82
N LEU A 270 -22.69 3.91 7.02
CA LEU A 270 -23.21 4.73 5.93
C LEU A 270 -22.53 4.26 4.65
N ALA A 271 -23.29 3.59 3.80
CA ALA A 271 -22.80 3.04 2.56
C ALA A 271 -23.11 3.98 1.39
N SER A 272 -22.05 4.52 0.79
CA SER A 272 -22.12 5.22 -0.49
C SER A 272 -22.11 4.16 -1.61
N PRO A 273 -22.76 4.40 -2.77
CA PRO A 273 -22.78 3.46 -3.90
C PRO A 273 -21.40 2.85 -4.23
N GLU A 274 -21.41 1.64 -4.80
CA GLU A 274 -20.25 0.72 -4.94
C GLU A 274 -19.73 0.12 -3.62
N PHE A 275 -20.62 -0.34 -2.73
CA PHE A 275 -20.20 -0.94 -1.45
C PHE A 275 -20.39 -2.46 -1.34
N THR A 276 -21.10 -3.09 -2.27
CA THR A 276 -21.51 -4.50 -2.18
C THR A 276 -20.55 -5.48 -2.86
N MET A 277 -19.65 -5.01 -3.72
CA MET A 277 -18.85 -5.88 -4.60
C MET A 277 -17.95 -6.87 -3.84
N TYR A 278 -17.43 -6.53 -2.66
CA TYR A 278 -16.68 -7.47 -1.81
C TYR A 278 -17.19 -7.47 -0.37
N LEU A 279 -18.45 -7.10 -0.14
CA LEU A 279 -19.02 -7.12 1.20
C LEU A 279 -19.10 -8.57 1.71
N SER A 280 -18.26 -8.89 2.70
CA SER A 280 -18.09 -10.25 3.20
C SER A 280 -19.30 -10.78 3.99
N GLU A 281 -19.50 -12.09 3.95
CA GLU A 281 -20.54 -12.77 4.76
C GLU A 281 -20.35 -12.53 6.26
N GLU A 282 -19.12 -12.30 6.73
CA GLU A 282 -18.86 -11.94 8.12
C GLU A 282 -19.52 -10.61 8.50
N VAL A 283 -19.41 -9.59 7.63
CA VAL A 283 -20.09 -8.29 7.84
C VAL A 283 -21.61 -8.47 7.77
N ILE A 284 -22.11 -9.20 6.77
CA ILE A 284 -23.55 -9.47 6.60
C ILE A 284 -24.10 -10.18 7.83
N GLN A 285 -23.40 -11.18 8.34
CA GLN A 285 -23.79 -11.95 9.51
C GLN A 285 -23.76 -11.08 10.78
N HIS A 286 -22.73 -10.26 10.97
CA HIS A 286 -22.67 -9.33 12.09
C HIS A 286 -23.88 -8.38 12.09
N LEU A 287 -24.21 -7.79 10.95
CA LEU A 287 -25.34 -6.87 10.83
C LEU A 287 -26.69 -7.59 10.96
N SER A 288 -26.78 -8.83 10.48
CA SER A 288 -27.96 -9.69 10.71
C SER A 288 -28.16 -9.99 12.20
N THR A 289 -27.08 -10.23 12.96
CA THR A 289 -27.18 -10.44 14.42
C THR A 289 -27.60 -9.19 15.19
N LEU A 290 -27.28 -8.01 14.67
CA LEU A 290 -27.82 -6.75 15.18
C LEU A 290 -29.29 -6.54 14.78
N GLY A 291 -29.84 -7.34 13.85
CA GLY A 291 -31.22 -7.29 13.42
C GLY A 291 -31.46 -6.53 12.12
N SER A 292 -30.43 -6.31 11.29
CA SER A 292 -30.59 -5.75 9.95
C SER A 292 -31.54 -6.60 9.11
N HIS A 293 -32.52 -5.94 8.51
CA HIS A 293 -33.47 -6.53 7.57
C HIS A 293 -32.90 -6.54 6.14
N PHE A 294 -32.06 -5.56 5.79
CA PHE A 294 -31.59 -5.40 4.41
C PHE A 294 -30.23 -6.02 4.12
N ALA A 295 -29.41 -6.35 5.12
CA ALA A 295 -28.03 -6.82 4.92
C ALA A 295 -27.91 -8.01 3.94
N ARG A 296 -28.93 -8.88 3.88
CA ARG A 296 -28.95 -10.04 2.96
C ARG A 296 -29.56 -9.75 1.59
N VAL A 297 -30.26 -8.63 1.43
CA VAL A 297 -30.99 -8.25 0.20
C VAL A 297 -30.40 -7.03 -0.52
N LEU A 298 -29.20 -6.59 -0.13
CA LEU A 298 -28.46 -5.51 -0.78
C LEU A 298 -28.15 -5.82 -2.24
N ALA A 299 -28.10 -4.78 -3.07
CA ALA A 299 -27.70 -4.79 -4.46
C ALA A 299 -26.67 -3.69 -4.75
N ARG A 300 -26.04 -3.78 -5.91
CA ARG A 300 -25.08 -2.80 -6.42
C ARG A 300 -25.77 -1.45 -6.63
N ASP A 301 -24.97 -0.38 -6.57
CA ASP A 301 -25.36 1.01 -6.86
C ASP A 301 -26.40 1.60 -5.88
N GLU A 302 -26.74 0.88 -4.81
CA GLU A 302 -27.65 1.35 -3.76
C GLU A 302 -26.95 2.29 -2.77
N ALA A 303 -27.74 2.99 -1.96
CA ALA A 303 -27.25 3.67 -0.76
C ALA A 303 -27.92 3.03 0.47
N TRP A 304 -27.14 2.73 1.50
CA TRP A 304 -27.62 1.99 2.67
C TRP A 304 -27.13 2.63 3.96
N CYS A 305 -28.01 2.76 4.96
CA CYS A 305 -27.64 3.26 6.27
C CYS A 305 -28.15 2.32 7.34
N VAL A 306 -27.27 1.97 8.27
CA VAL A 306 -27.59 1.21 9.49
C VAL A 306 -27.19 2.04 10.68
N VAL A 307 -28.12 2.19 11.62
CA VAL A 307 -27.87 2.76 12.93
C VAL A 307 -28.20 1.72 13.98
N ALA A 308 -27.22 1.33 14.78
CA ALA A 308 -27.36 0.24 15.74
C ALA A 308 -26.66 0.56 17.06
N TRP A 309 -27.16 -0.02 18.15
CA TRP A 309 -26.44 -0.10 19.41
C TRP A 309 -25.58 -1.36 19.41
N GLN A 310 -24.26 -1.20 19.51
CA GLN A 310 -23.36 -2.33 19.40
C GLN A 310 -23.63 -3.37 20.49
N GLY A 311 -23.93 -4.61 20.07
CA GLY A 311 -24.29 -5.71 20.97
C GLY A 311 -25.72 -5.69 21.53
N GLU A 312 -26.52 -4.66 21.27
CA GLU A 312 -27.90 -4.55 21.74
C GLU A 312 -28.94 -4.62 20.61
N GLY A 313 -28.59 -4.16 19.41
CA GLY A 313 -29.40 -4.32 18.21
C GLY A 313 -29.69 -3.04 17.44
N LEU A 314 -30.46 -3.20 16.36
CA LEU A 314 -30.79 -2.20 15.36
C LEU A 314 -31.70 -1.10 15.93
N VAL A 315 -31.45 0.15 15.53
CA VAL A 315 -32.26 1.32 15.85
C VAL A 315 -32.99 1.83 14.61
N TYR A 316 -32.23 2.06 13.54
CA TYR A 316 -32.72 2.50 12.25
C TYR A 316 -32.00 1.78 11.13
N GLU A 317 -32.70 1.54 10.04
CA GLU A 317 -32.13 1.06 8.82
C GLU A 317 -32.87 1.67 7.64
N THR A 318 -32.15 2.10 6.62
CA THR A 318 -32.74 2.56 5.37
C THR A 318 -31.95 2.02 4.19
N LEU A 319 -32.66 1.76 3.10
CA LEU A 319 -32.09 1.37 1.83
C LEU A 319 -32.73 2.22 0.75
N THR A 320 -31.90 2.82 -0.09
CA THR A 320 -32.33 3.54 -1.28
C THR A 320 -31.87 2.74 -2.49
N THR A 321 -32.85 2.23 -3.23
CA THR A 321 -32.62 1.41 -4.41
C THR A 321 -32.22 2.28 -5.61
N ALA A 322 -31.33 1.77 -6.45
CA ALA A 322 -31.06 2.36 -7.75
C ALA A 322 -32.22 2.08 -8.73
N HIS A 323 -32.66 3.10 -9.49
CA HIS A 323 -33.68 2.93 -10.53
C HIS A 323 -33.00 2.71 -11.89
N HIS A 324 -33.20 1.54 -12.52
CA HIS A 324 -32.51 1.12 -13.76
C HIS A 324 -33.09 1.67 -15.07
N TYR A 325 -33.83 2.79 -15.06
CA TYR A 325 -34.26 3.46 -16.29
C TYR A 325 -33.14 4.25 -17.01
N VAL A 326 -31.95 4.33 -16.40
CA VAL A 326 -30.75 4.95 -17.00
C VAL A 326 -29.62 3.94 -16.92
N ALA A 327 -28.92 3.73 -18.04
CA ALA A 327 -27.94 2.67 -18.24
C ALA A 327 -26.72 2.69 -17.29
N ASP A 328 -26.58 3.74 -16.47
CA ASP A 328 -25.66 3.87 -15.35
C ASP A 328 -26.36 4.78 -14.32
N GLY A 329 -26.62 4.33 -13.09
CA GLY A 329 -27.37 5.18 -12.15
C GLY A 329 -27.26 4.71 -10.71
N ASP A 330 -26.32 5.29 -9.98
CA ASP A 330 -26.31 5.26 -8.52
C ASP A 330 -27.68 5.68 -7.94
N ALA A 331 -28.01 5.14 -6.78
CA ALA A 331 -29.18 5.54 -6.02
C ALA A 331 -29.20 7.06 -5.77
N PRO A 332 -30.39 7.67 -5.80
CA PRO A 332 -30.52 9.10 -5.56
C PRO A 332 -30.01 9.49 -4.16
N PRO A 333 -29.54 10.74 -3.98
CA PRO A 333 -29.13 11.23 -2.68
C PRO A 333 -30.23 11.06 -1.63
N THR A 334 -29.86 10.48 -0.50
CA THR A 334 -30.76 10.16 0.60
C THR A 334 -30.37 10.97 1.82
N SER A 335 -31.29 11.79 2.32
CA SER A 335 -31.12 12.53 3.57
C SER A 335 -31.95 11.89 4.66
N LEU A 336 -31.29 11.59 5.77
CA LEU A 336 -31.85 10.90 6.91
C LEU A 336 -31.82 11.84 8.10
N HIS A 337 -32.92 11.89 8.84
CA HIS A 337 -33.04 12.61 10.10
C HIS A 337 -33.61 11.64 11.13
N PHE A 338 -32.90 11.43 12.22
CA PHE A 338 -33.33 10.54 13.28
C PHE A 338 -33.00 11.08 14.67
N VAL A 339 -33.91 10.79 15.61
CA VAL A 339 -33.82 11.22 17.01
C VAL A 339 -33.69 9.98 17.89
N ILE A 340 -32.55 9.83 18.55
CA ILE A 340 -32.18 8.62 19.29
C ILE A 340 -32.11 8.93 20.79
N PRO A 341 -32.68 8.10 21.69
CA PRO A 341 -32.52 8.31 23.12
C PRO A 341 -31.05 8.18 23.54
N ARG A 342 -30.57 9.12 24.36
CA ARG A 342 -29.23 9.02 24.97
C ARG A 342 -29.22 7.86 25.96
N LYS A 343 -28.19 7.02 25.89
CA LYS A 343 -27.95 5.97 26.89
C LYS A 343 -26.88 6.42 27.86
N ARG A 344 -27.06 6.07 29.13
CA ARG A 344 -26.00 6.26 30.13
C ARG A 344 -24.79 5.43 29.75
N GLU A 345 -23.66 5.90 30.21
CA GLU A 345 -22.39 5.23 29.99
C GLU A 345 -22.38 3.82 30.62
N PRO A 346 -21.75 2.82 29.97
CA PRO A 346 -21.73 1.47 30.49
C PRO A 346 -20.88 1.46 31.75
N GLN A 347 -21.39 0.87 32.82
CA GLN A 347 -20.62 0.71 34.06
C GLN A 347 -19.86 -0.60 34.03
N CYS A 348 -18.72 -0.62 33.35
CA CYS A 348 -17.87 -1.80 33.27
C CYS A 348 -17.27 -2.07 34.66
N ASP A 349 -17.21 -3.32 35.10
CA ASP A 349 -16.86 -3.65 36.49
C ASP A 349 -15.48 -3.10 36.90
N TRP A 350 -14.54 -3.12 35.97
CA TRP A 350 -13.18 -2.63 36.18
C TRP A 350 -13.05 -1.10 36.18
N TYR A 351 -14.11 -0.34 35.86
CA TYR A 351 -14.08 1.13 35.95
C TYR A 351 -13.93 1.64 37.39
N ARG A 352 -14.21 0.79 38.38
CA ARG A 352 -14.06 1.10 39.81
C ARG A 352 -12.63 0.91 40.31
N LEU A 353 -11.74 0.32 39.50
CA LEU A 353 -10.36 0.06 39.88
C LEU A 353 -9.53 1.34 39.69
N GLU A 354 -8.95 1.82 40.79
CA GLU A 354 -8.18 3.08 40.85
C GLU A 354 -7.01 3.07 39.86
N ASP A 355 -6.33 1.94 39.76
CA ASP A 355 -5.15 1.68 38.92
C ASP A 355 -5.45 1.78 37.41
N LEU A 356 -6.74 1.71 37.03
CA LEU A 356 -7.18 1.70 35.64
C LEU A 356 -7.85 3.01 35.21
N LYS A 357 -7.88 4.04 36.06
CA LYS A 357 -8.57 5.32 35.76
C LYS A 357 -8.15 5.96 34.43
N GLN A 358 -6.86 5.95 34.11
CA GLN A 358 -6.36 6.47 32.84
C GLN A 358 -6.92 5.68 31.65
N ARG A 359 -6.98 4.35 31.77
CA ARG A 359 -7.55 3.48 30.74
C ARG A 359 -9.05 3.68 30.60
N VAL A 360 -9.77 3.87 31.71
CA VAL A 360 -11.19 4.23 31.68
C VAL A 360 -11.36 5.49 30.85
N SER A 361 -10.63 6.57 31.18
CA SER A 361 -10.70 7.83 30.43
C SER A 361 -10.40 7.65 28.93
N PHE A 362 -9.42 6.79 28.59
CA PHE A 362 -9.08 6.46 27.22
C PHE A 362 -10.24 5.74 26.50
N CYS A 363 -10.76 4.66 27.06
CA CYS A 363 -11.83 3.85 26.46
C CYS A 363 -13.18 4.58 26.42
N GLN A 364 -13.36 5.62 27.23
CA GLN A 364 -14.50 6.55 27.15
C GLN A 364 -14.33 7.60 26.03
N THR A 365 -13.09 7.84 25.60
CA THR A 365 -12.74 8.88 24.64
C THR A 365 -12.50 8.38 23.23
N TYR A 366 -11.98 7.17 23.11
CA TYR A 366 -11.62 6.54 21.85
C TYR A 366 -12.24 5.15 21.76
N ASP A 367 -12.47 4.68 20.55
CA ASP A 367 -13.09 3.38 20.28
C ASP A 367 -12.31 2.61 19.21
N GLY A 368 -12.59 1.31 19.07
CA GLY A 368 -11.92 0.45 18.08
C GLY A 368 -10.67 -0.26 18.59
N TYR A 369 -10.52 -0.35 19.91
CA TYR A 369 -9.39 -1.03 20.58
C TYR A 369 -9.75 -2.42 21.10
N GLY A 370 -10.95 -2.93 20.79
CA GLY A 370 -11.36 -4.30 21.08
C GLY A 370 -11.14 -4.72 22.53
N ASP A 371 -10.39 -5.79 22.76
CA ASP A 371 -10.11 -6.38 24.08
C ASP A 371 -9.36 -5.45 25.04
N PHE A 372 -8.69 -4.42 24.53
CA PHE A 372 -8.04 -3.40 25.35
C PHE A 372 -9.05 -2.53 26.13
N CYS A 373 -10.28 -2.40 25.60
CA CYS A 373 -11.36 -1.59 26.17
C CYS A 373 -12.65 -2.37 26.46
N ARG A 374 -12.64 -3.70 26.34
CA ARG A 374 -13.84 -4.54 26.48
C ARG A 374 -14.34 -4.56 27.94
N CYS A 375 -15.65 -4.41 28.12
CA CYS A 375 -16.26 -4.25 29.45
C CYS A 375 -16.46 -5.55 30.22
N HIS A 376 -16.77 -6.65 29.52
CA HIS A 376 -17.14 -7.92 30.14
C HIS A 376 -15.94 -8.78 30.60
N GLN A 377 -14.73 -8.24 30.57
CA GLN A 377 -13.51 -8.90 31.03
C GLN A 377 -12.53 -7.87 31.58
N LEU A 378 -11.55 -8.31 32.37
CA LEU A 378 -10.43 -7.44 32.76
C LEU A 378 -9.68 -7.00 31.50
N PRO A 379 -9.35 -5.70 31.38
CA PRO A 379 -8.79 -5.18 30.15
C PRO A 379 -7.38 -5.72 29.96
N TRP A 380 -7.10 -6.18 28.75
CA TRP A 380 -5.83 -6.81 28.40
C TRP A 380 -4.75 -5.74 28.11
N SER A 381 -3.48 -6.08 28.36
CA SER A 381 -2.33 -5.22 28.03
C SER A 381 -1.20 -6.05 27.44
N PRO A 382 -0.41 -5.48 26.50
CA PRO A 382 0.84 -6.08 26.04
C PRO A 382 1.72 -6.52 27.22
N ARG A 383 2.17 -7.78 27.21
CA ARG A 383 3.01 -8.33 28.27
C ARG A 383 4.44 -8.49 27.76
N PRO A 384 5.41 -7.75 28.32
CA PRO A 384 6.80 -7.87 27.92
C PRO A 384 7.36 -9.24 28.32
N GLN A 385 7.95 -9.96 27.38
CA GLN A 385 8.73 -11.17 27.68
C GLN A 385 10.19 -10.83 27.95
N ARG A 386 10.76 -11.47 28.99
CA ARG A 386 12.18 -11.35 29.33
C ARG A 386 12.97 -12.46 28.66
N HIS A 387 13.78 -12.09 27.68
CA HIS A 387 14.76 -12.99 27.08
C HIS A 387 16.06 -12.23 26.86
N SER A 388 17.18 -12.89 27.14
CA SER A 388 18.50 -12.33 26.88
C SER A 388 18.72 -12.20 25.37
N LEU A 389 18.83 -10.97 24.91
CA LEU A 389 19.27 -10.66 23.55
C LEU A 389 20.80 -10.76 23.45
N LEU A 390 21.30 -10.85 22.22
CA LEU A 390 22.72 -10.64 21.94
C LEU A 390 23.12 -9.21 22.32
N ASP A 391 24.30 -9.07 22.93
CA ASP A 391 24.81 -7.80 23.46
C ASP A 391 25.37 -6.90 22.34
N ASP A 392 24.45 -6.36 21.52
CA ASP A 392 24.75 -5.39 20.46
C ASP A 392 24.38 -3.95 20.84
N GLY A 393 24.09 -3.74 22.12
CA GLY A 393 23.54 -2.50 22.66
C GLY A 393 22.05 -2.35 22.39
N VAL A 394 21.53 -1.15 22.63
CA VAL A 394 20.10 -0.85 22.50
C VAL A 394 19.76 -0.51 21.04
N ILE A 395 18.82 -1.26 20.45
CA ILE A 395 18.28 -0.99 19.10
C ILE A 395 16.83 -0.47 19.25
N PRO A 396 16.58 0.85 19.19
CA PRO A 396 15.24 1.41 19.26
C PRO A 396 14.38 1.04 18.04
N VAL A 397 13.07 0.90 18.27
CA VAL A 397 12.05 0.72 17.24
C VAL A 397 11.26 2.02 17.06
N ALA A 398 11.22 2.53 15.83
CA ALA A 398 10.46 3.70 15.42
C ALA A 398 9.26 3.28 14.56
N ILE A 399 8.05 3.46 15.07
CA ILE A 399 6.81 3.16 14.34
C ILE A 399 6.29 4.45 13.70
N ALA A 400 6.29 4.54 12.38
CA ALA A 400 5.74 5.67 11.63
C ALA A 400 4.25 5.42 11.33
N THR A 401 3.38 6.35 11.76
CA THR A 401 1.93 6.25 11.55
C THR A 401 1.32 7.59 11.15
N ALA A 402 0.20 7.55 10.43
CA ALA A 402 -0.68 8.69 10.18
C ALA A 402 -1.96 8.66 11.05
N GLY A 403 -2.03 7.75 12.03
CA GLY A 403 -3.14 7.67 12.99
C GLY A 403 -3.90 6.33 13.04
N ARG A 404 -3.41 5.25 12.41
CA ARG A 404 -4.02 3.90 12.52
C ARG A 404 -3.64 3.21 13.84
N LEU A 405 -3.93 3.87 14.95
CA LEU A 405 -3.45 3.51 16.29
C LEU A 405 -3.88 2.11 16.80
N PRO A 406 -5.05 1.55 16.42
CA PRO A 406 -5.34 0.16 16.73
C PRO A 406 -4.34 -0.83 16.14
N LEU A 407 -3.80 -0.55 14.94
CA LEU A 407 -2.74 -1.38 14.34
C LEU A 407 -1.41 -1.18 15.07
N VAL A 408 -1.10 0.05 15.48
CA VAL A 408 0.08 0.34 16.32
C VAL A 408 0.01 -0.41 17.67
N LEU A 409 -1.16 -0.46 18.32
CA LEU A 409 -1.34 -1.26 19.54
C LEU A 409 -1.00 -2.74 19.30
N ARG A 410 -1.46 -3.30 18.17
CA ARG A 410 -1.16 -4.69 17.79
C ARG A 410 0.35 -4.90 17.57
N GLN A 411 1.03 -3.96 16.91
CA GLN A 411 2.48 -4.04 16.72
C GLN A 411 3.24 -3.94 18.04
N VAL A 412 2.85 -3.03 18.93
CA VAL A 412 3.46 -2.92 20.26
C VAL A 412 3.27 -4.23 21.02
N ASP A 413 2.10 -4.86 20.94
CA ASP A 413 1.89 -6.18 21.53
C ASP A 413 2.86 -7.24 20.98
N GLN A 414 2.95 -7.36 19.66
CA GLN A 414 3.84 -8.31 19.01
C GLN A 414 5.32 -8.07 19.38
N LEU A 415 5.74 -6.81 19.47
CA LEU A 415 7.09 -6.43 19.92
C LEU A 415 7.32 -6.82 21.38
N ARG A 416 6.36 -6.55 22.27
CA ARG A 416 6.49 -6.90 23.70
C ARG A 416 6.47 -8.42 23.92
N ALA A 417 5.73 -9.16 23.10
CA ALA A 417 5.61 -10.61 23.21
C ALA A 417 6.88 -11.36 22.76
N GLY A 418 7.71 -10.79 21.90
CA GLY A 418 8.92 -11.41 21.38
C GLY A 418 10.15 -11.32 22.30
N PRO A 419 11.22 -12.09 22.02
CA PRO A 419 12.47 -11.99 22.76
C PRO A 419 13.05 -10.58 22.76
N GLY A 420 13.38 -10.06 23.95
CA GLY A 420 13.90 -8.70 24.13
C GLY A 420 12.83 -7.60 24.20
N GLY A 421 11.54 -7.96 24.09
CA GLY A 421 10.44 -7.01 24.11
C GLY A 421 10.34 -6.14 25.38
N ASP A 422 10.92 -6.56 26.51
CA ASP A 422 10.99 -5.79 27.75
C ASP A 422 12.04 -4.67 27.71
N THR A 423 13.14 -4.86 26.98
CA THR A 423 14.28 -3.94 26.92
C THR A 423 14.26 -3.01 25.72
N THR A 424 13.56 -3.37 24.64
CA THR A 424 13.50 -2.58 23.41
C THR A 424 12.77 -1.25 23.61
N PRO A 425 13.42 -0.10 23.38
CA PRO A 425 12.74 1.19 23.36
C PRO A 425 11.84 1.31 22.13
N ILE A 426 10.61 1.75 22.34
CA ILE A 426 9.63 1.95 21.26
C ILE A 426 9.21 3.42 21.25
N THR A 427 9.28 4.04 20.07
CA THR A 427 8.76 5.39 19.83
C THR A 427 7.78 5.38 18.67
N ILE A 428 6.59 5.98 18.86
CA ILE A 428 5.61 6.22 17.80
C ILE A 428 5.85 7.62 17.21
N PHE A 429 6.04 7.69 15.89
CA PHE A 429 6.17 8.93 15.14
C PHE A 429 4.89 9.17 14.33
N VAL A 430 4.14 10.21 14.71
CA VAL A 430 2.80 10.49 14.17
C VAL A 430 2.84 11.69 13.22
N ASP A 431 2.28 11.53 12.01
CA ASP A 431 2.18 12.60 11.00
C ASP A 431 1.02 13.58 11.28
N GLY A 432 1.23 14.47 12.23
CA GLY A 432 0.26 15.49 12.65
C GLY A 432 -0.11 15.37 14.12
N ALA A 433 -0.89 16.34 14.63
CA ALA A 433 -1.32 16.31 16.02
C ALA A 433 -2.36 15.19 16.24
N CYS A 434 -2.13 14.37 17.26
CA CYS A 434 -3.04 13.26 17.61
C CYS A 434 -3.05 13.05 19.13
N PRO A 435 -4.02 13.64 19.86
CA PRO A 435 -4.15 13.44 21.30
C PRO A 435 -4.34 11.96 21.69
N GLU A 436 -5.01 11.18 20.82
CA GLU A 436 -5.21 9.74 20.99
C GLU A 436 -3.89 8.98 21.08
N ALA A 437 -2.90 9.36 20.26
CA ALA A 437 -1.58 8.75 20.28
C ALA A 437 -0.83 9.02 21.58
N THR A 438 -1.01 10.21 22.19
CA THR A 438 -0.42 10.54 23.50
C THR A 438 -1.03 9.66 24.58
N ALA A 439 -2.36 9.62 24.64
CA ALA A 439 -3.07 8.84 25.65
C ALA A 439 -2.79 7.33 25.52
N LEU A 440 -2.66 6.82 24.29
CA LEU A 440 -2.26 5.43 24.05
C LEU A 440 -0.80 5.18 24.47
N ALA A 441 0.12 6.08 24.11
CA ALA A 441 1.54 5.94 24.46
C ALA A 441 1.76 5.92 25.98
N ASP A 442 1.04 6.77 26.73
CA ASP A 442 1.09 6.79 28.20
C ASP A 442 0.63 5.44 28.80
N LEU A 443 -0.47 4.88 28.29
CA LEU A 443 -0.98 3.58 28.73
C LEU A 443 -0.04 2.42 28.41
N LEU A 444 0.69 2.52 27.29
CA LEU A 444 1.66 1.52 26.85
C LEU A 444 3.07 1.75 27.40
N GLN A 445 3.30 2.86 28.10
CA GLN A 445 4.59 3.28 28.63
C GLN A 445 5.67 3.34 27.53
N ILE A 446 5.34 3.99 26.41
CA ILE A 446 6.22 4.19 25.25
C ILE A 446 6.32 5.67 24.89
N THR A 447 7.29 6.03 24.06
CA THR A 447 7.48 7.43 23.64
C THR A 447 6.64 7.76 22.40
N VAL A 448 6.21 9.01 22.27
CA VAL A 448 5.52 9.52 21.07
C VAL A 448 6.12 10.85 20.61
N SER A 449 6.19 11.06 19.30
CA SER A 449 6.69 12.29 18.67
C SER A 449 5.82 12.69 17.49
N PHE A 450 5.54 13.99 17.35
CA PHE A 450 4.60 14.51 16.35
C PHE A 450 5.29 15.34 15.26
N ASN A 451 5.08 14.97 14.01
CA ASN A 451 5.46 15.77 12.84
C ASN A 451 4.37 16.79 12.49
N THR A 452 4.15 17.77 13.37
CA THR A 452 3.08 18.77 13.20
C THR A 452 3.33 19.78 12.09
N LYS A 453 4.59 19.88 11.62
CA LYS A 453 5.03 20.86 10.61
C LYS A 453 5.35 20.22 9.25
N ASN A 454 4.70 19.10 8.91
CA ASN A 454 4.89 18.45 7.62
C ASN A 454 4.37 19.36 6.48
N PRO A 455 5.24 19.88 5.60
CA PRO A 455 4.86 20.88 4.59
C PRO A 455 4.08 20.28 3.41
N ALA A 456 4.03 18.96 3.30
CA ALA A 456 3.45 18.27 2.16
C ALA A 456 1.92 18.10 2.29
N PRO A 457 1.15 18.23 1.19
CA PRO A 457 -0.29 18.04 1.22
C PRO A 457 -0.72 16.65 1.67
N ARG A 458 -1.84 16.57 2.41
CA ARG A 458 -2.42 15.29 2.86
C ARG A 458 -2.77 14.40 1.66
N GLY A 459 -2.58 13.08 1.82
CA GLY A 459 -2.88 12.09 0.79
C GLY A 459 -1.84 11.97 -0.32
N THR A 460 -0.69 12.65 -0.22
CA THR A 460 0.37 12.58 -1.24
C THR A 460 1.54 11.70 -0.79
N THR A 461 2.17 10.98 -1.73
CA THR A 461 3.44 10.26 -1.51
C THR A 461 4.52 11.18 -0.91
N HIS A 462 4.55 12.43 -1.34
CA HIS A 462 5.51 13.40 -0.83
C HIS A 462 5.38 13.64 0.68
N ARG A 463 4.17 13.54 1.23
CA ARG A 463 3.92 13.65 2.68
C ARG A 463 4.47 12.47 3.45
N VAL A 464 4.33 11.26 2.90
CA VAL A 464 4.96 10.06 3.44
C VAL A 464 6.47 10.21 3.45
N ASN A 465 7.08 10.67 2.35
CA ASN A 465 8.51 10.91 2.28
C ASN A 465 9.01 11.86 3.38
N GLN A 466 8.32 12.96 3.63
CA GLN A 466 8.70 13.89 4.69
C GLN A 466 8.53 13.30 6.09
N HIS A 467 7.53 12.43 6.27
CA HIS A 467 7.31 11.78 7.57
C HIS A 467 8.36 10.71 7.88
N ILE A 468 8.75 9.91 6.88
CA ILE A 468 9.85 8.94 7.06
C ILE A 468 11.17 9.67 7.30
N ARG A 469 11.44 10.76 6.57
CA ARG A 469 12.61 11.62 6.83
C ARG A 469 12.63 12.16 8.27
N TYR A 470 11.49 12.64 8.74
CA TYR A 470 11.32 13.13 10.12
C TYR A 470 11.59 12.01 11.13
N THR A 471 10.99 10.84 10.92
CA THR A 471 11.14 9.64 11.77
C THR A 471 12.60 9.22 11.87
N LEU A 472 13.27 9.07 10.73
CA LEU A 472 14.68 8.66 10.64
C LEU A 472 15.61 9.66 11.34
N LYS A 473 15.35 10.96 11.18
CA LYS A 473 16.11 12.00 11.88
C LYS A 473 15.88 11.94 13.39
N LYS A 474 14.62 11.88 13.81
CA LYS A 474 14.24 12.05 15.21
C LYS A 474 14.62 10.85 16.07
N VAL A 475 14.53 9.63 15.56
CA VAL A 475 14.88 8.44 16.36
C VAL A 475 16.33 8.51 16.87
N PHE A 476 17.28 8.95 16.05
CA PHE A 476 18.68 9.11 16.45
C PHE A 476 18.95 10.35 17.32
N GLU A 477 18.04 11.33 17.35
CA GLU A 477 18.06 12.43 18.32
C GLU A 477 17.52 11.99 19.69
N PHE A 478 16.48 11.15 19.73
CA PHE A 478 15.92 10.59 20.96
C PHE A 478 16.87 9.58 21.62
N TYR A 479 17.60 8.82 20.80
CA TYR A 479 18.52 7.78 21.27
C TYR A 479 19.94 8.08 20.78
N PRO A 480 20.67 9.04 21.39
CA PRO A 480 21.99 9.50 20.91
C PRO A 480 23.10 8.42 20.98
N GLU A 481 22.97 7.44 21.86
CA GLU A 481 23.93 6.34 22.01
C GLU A 481 23.60 5.12 21.12
N ALA A 482 22.44 5.10 20.46
CA ALA A 482 22.06 3.97 19.61
C ALA A 482 22.87 3.95 18.31
N ASN A 483 23.48 2.82 17.98
CA ASN A 483 24.19 2.65 16.70
C ASN A 483 23.25 2.30 15.54
N PHE A 484 22.09 1.71 15.86
CA PHE A 484 21.11 1.23 14.90
C PHE A 484 19.70 1.71 15.29
N SER A 485 18.77 1.65 14.36
CA SER A 485 17.34 1.80 14.61
C SER A 485 16.56 0.91 13.65
N ILE A 486 15.46 0.35 14.13
CA ILE A 486 14.46 -0.34 13.32
C ILE A 486 13.34 0.66 12.99
N ILE A 487 12.93 0.73 11.73
CA ILE A 487 11.85 1.58 11.23
C ILE A 487 10.69 0.68 10.79
N LEU A 488 9.49 0.92 11.33
CA LEU A 488 8.26 0.19 11.04
C LEU A 488 7.19 1.13 10.48
N GLU A 489 6.44 0.66 9.49
CA GLU A 489 5.14 1.22 9.12
C GLU A 489 4.05 0.64 10.03
N ASP A 490 2.91 1.31 10.15
CA ASP A 490 1.86 0.97 11.13
C ASP A 490 0.95 -0.20 10.73
N ASP A 491 1.05 -0.72 9.51
CA ASP A 491 0.19 -1.79 8.96
C ASP A 491 0.94 -3.10 8.69
N LEU A 492 1.93 -3.40 9.53
CA LEU A 492 2.70 -4.65 9.48
C LEU A 492 2.34 -5.59 10.63
N ASP A 493 2.11 -6.86 10.30
CA ASP A 493 2.19 -7.96 11.26
C ASP A 493 3.65 -8.35 11.47
N LEU A 494 4.05 -8.55 12.73
CA LEU A 494 5.42 -8.90 13.09
C LEU A 494 5.52 -10.37 13.54
N ALA A 495 6.62 -11.03 13.15
CA ALA A 495 6.98 -12.37 13.63
C ALA A 495 7.43 -12.34 15.10
N GLN A 496 7.37 -13.49 15.77
CA GLN A 496 7.73 -13.59 17.19
C GLN A 496 9.22 -13.32 17.45
N ASP A 497 10.10 -13.69 16.52
CA ASP A 497 11.54 -13.45 16.61
C ASP A 497 11.98 -12.10 16.03
N PHE A 498 11.06 -11.19 15.69
CA PHE A 498 11.36 -9.95 14.95
C PHE A 498 12.51 -9.12 15.56
N ILE A 499 12.53 -8.94 16.88
CA ILE A 499 13.60 -8.21 17.57
C ILE A 499 14.91 -9.02 17.53
N SER A 500 14.83 -10.32 17.84
CA SER A 500 15.98 -11.24 17.83
C SER A 500 16.66 -11.30 16.45
N TYR A 501 15.87 -11.29 15.37
CA TYR A 501 16.35 -11.25 13.99
C TYR A 501 17.29 -10.05 13.73
N PHE A 502 16.89 -8.86 14.17
CA PHE A 502 17.72 -7.66 14.02
C PHE A 502 18.95 -7.67 14.93
N HIS A 503 18.84 -8.17 16.15
CA HIS A 503 20.00 -8.35 17.02
C HIS A 503 21.02 -9.33 16.42
N GLN A 504 20.57 -10.44 15.82
CA GLN A 504 21.46 -11.40 15.17
C GLN A 504 22.17 -10.83 13.93
N THR A 505 21.52 -9.93 13.19
CA THR A 505 22.08 -9.33 11.96
C THR A 505 22.88 -8.04 12.19
N ALA A 506 22.71 -7.38 13.34
CA ALA A 506 23.39 -6.12 13.68
C ALA A 506 24.93 -6.21 13.65
N PRO A 507 25.60 -7.28 14.14
CA PRO A 507 27.04 -7.41 14.03
C PRO A 507 27.55 -7.36 12.60
N LEU A 508 26.83 -8.01 11.67
CA LEU A 508 27.22 -8.04 10.26
C LEU A 508 27.00 -6.67 9.60
N LEU A 509 25.87 -6.00 9.84
CA LEU A 509 25.63 -4.63 9.38
C LEU A 509 26.67 -3.63 9.93
N ARG A 510 27.21 -3.87 11.14
CA ARG A 510 28.28 -3.05 11.73
C ARG A 510 29.61 -3.22 11.00
N LYS A 511 29.96 -4.47 10.67
CA LYS A 511 31.28 -4.87 10.17
C LYS A 511 31.42 -4.69 8.66
N ASP A 512 30.36 -4.97 7.91
CA ASP A 512 30.38 -5.04 6.45
C ASP A 512 30.03 -3.67 5.82
N PRO A 513 31.00 -2.95 5.21
CA PRO A 513 30.75 -1.64 4.59
C PRO A 513 29.91 -1.74 3.30
N PHE A 514 29.73 -2.94 2.75
CA PHE A 514 28.92 -3.18 1.57
C PHE A 514 27.45 -3.47 1.90
N LEU A 515 27.05 -3.44 3.18
CA LEU A 515 25.66 -3.49 3.61
C LEU A 515 25.13 -2.10 4.00
N PHE A 516 23.94 -1.76 3.52
CA PHE A 516 23.32 -0.46 3.79
C PHE A 516 22.18 -0.52 4.81
N PHE A 517 21.39 -1.59 4.78
CA PHE A 517 20.32 -1.86 5.75
C PHE A 517 19.96 -3.35 5.75
N VAL A 518 19.15 -3.77 6.73
CA VAL A 518 18.58 -5.12 6.85
C VAL A 518 17.07 -4.99 6.76
N ASN A 519 16.43 -5.67 5.82
CA ASN A 519 14.98 -5.76 5.72
C ASN A 519 14.48 -6.99 6.51
N ALA A 520 13.28 -6.89 7.07
CA ALA A 520 12.53 -8.02 7.63
C ALA A 520 11.59 -8.66 6.60
N PHE A 521 11.33 -7.97 5.49
CA PHE A 521 10.48 -8.40 4.40
C PHE A 521 11.30 -8.95 3.23
N ASN A 522 10.68 -9.80 2.40
CA ASN A 522 11.25 -10.32 1.16
C ASN A 522 10.12 -10.49 0.13
N TYR A 523 10.20 -9.78 -1.00
CA TYR A 523 9.12 -9.77 -2.00
C TYR A 523 8.97 -11.13 -2.69
N ASN A 524 10.02 -11.95 -2.74
CA ASN A 524 10.01 -13.26 -3.37
C ASN A 524 9.61 -14.39 -2.42
N SER A 525 9.12 -14.07 -1.21
CA SER A 525 8.64 -15.04 -0.23
C SER A 525 7.17 -15.39 -0.42
N TYR A 526 6.92 -16.64 -0.80
CA TYR A 526 5.62 -17.25 -0.94
C TYR A 526 5.64 -18.67 -0.34
N THR A 527 4.47 -19.31 -0.25
CA THR A 527 4.31 -20.62 0.40
C THR A 527 5.23 -21.71 -0.19
N HIS A 528 5.56 -21.64 -1.49
CA HIS A 528 6.49 -22.56 -2.14
C HIS A 528 7.93 -22.05 -2.24
N THR A 529 8.20 -20.80 -1.87
CA THR A 529 9.53 -20.15 -1.98
C THR A 529 10.11 -19.63 -0.68
N ALA A 530 9.57 -20.02 0.47
CA ALA A 530 10.16 -19.68 1.77
C ALA A 530 9.91 -20.79 2.79
N HIS A 531 10.98 -21.44 3.25
CA HIS A 531 10.93 -22.63 4.12
C HIS A 531 11.93 -22.56 5.28
N ASP A 532 13.11 -21.98 5.04
CA ASP A 532 14.22 -21.96 6.00
C ASP A 532 14.24 -20.64 6.80
N PRO A 533 13.84 -20.64 8.09
CA PRO A 533 13.84 -19.43 8.89
C PRO A 533 15.26 -18.94 9.26
N SER A 534 16.31 -19.74 9.05
CA SER A 534 17.69 -19.38 9.38
C SER A 534 18.44 -18.67 8.25
N ARG A 535 17.96 -18.80 7.01
CA ARG A 535 18.67 -18.34 5.82
C ARG A 535 18.52 -16.85 5.58
N LEU A 536 19.63 -16.23 5.18
CA LEU A 536 19.73 -14.85 4.73
C LEU A 536 20.20 -14.78 3.28
N TYR A 537 19.71 -13.79 2.54
CA TYR A 537 20.17 -13.44 1.21
C TYR A 537 20.70 -12.02 1.17
N ARG A 538 21.66 -11.78 0.26
CA ARG A 538 22.07 -10.44 -0.15
C ARG A 538 21.32 -10.04 -1.40
N ALA A 539 20.81 -8.81 -1.45
CA ALA A 539 20.15 -8.23 -2.60
C ALA A 539 20.45 -6.73 -2.69
N HIS A 540 20.27 -6.13 -3.85
CA HIS A 540 20.18 -4.68 -4.02
C HIS A 540 18.70 -4.35 -4.16
N GLY A 541 18.16 -3.43 -3.36
CA GLY A 541 16.71 -3.21 -3.28
C GLY A 541 16.33 -1.95 -2.51
N ILE A 542 15.10 -1.92 -2.00
CA ILE A 542 14.56 -0.78 -1.27
C ILE A 542 14.41 -1.09 0.22
N PRO A 543 14.59 -0.10 1.11
CA PRO A 543 14.13 -0.24 2.48
C PRO A 543 12.60 -0.33 2.49
N GLY A 544 12.04 -1.40 3.03
CA GLY A 544 10.61 -1.67 2.93
C GLY A 544 10.07 -2.55 4.05
N TYR A 545 8.82 -2.28 4.45
CA TYR A 545 8.00 -3.12 5.34
C TYR A 545 8.73 -3.66 6.58
N GLY A 546 9.49 -2.81 7.26
CA GLY A 546 10.25 -3.13 8.47
C GLY A 546 11.72 -3.38 8.19
N TRP A 547 12.57 -2.44 8.59
CA TRP A 547 14.00 -2.47 8.26
C TRP A 547 14.86 -1.81 9.33
N MET A 548 16.10 -2.29 9.49
CA MET A 548 17.11 -1.74 10.38
C MET A 548 18.21 -1.04 9.60
N THR A 549 18.65 0.12 10.09
CA THR A 549 19.78 0.86 9.52
C THR A 549 20.71 1.37 10.61
N SER A 550 21.97 1.60 10.24
CA SER A 550 22.96 2.23 11.11
C SER A 550 22.77 3.75 11.16
N ARG A 551 23.24 4.38 12.24
CA ARG A 551 23.25 5.83 12.38
C ARG A 551 23.97 6.52 11.21
N SER A 552 25.10 5.96 10.75
CA SER A 552 25.86 6.51 9.63
C SER A 552 25.09 6.44 8.31
N ALA A 553 24.48 5.29 8.00
CA ALA A 553 23.66 5.12 6.80
C ALA A 553 22.41 6.04 6.86
N ALA A 554 21.78 6.17 8.03
CA ALA A 554 20.67 7.11 8.22
C ALA A 554 21.08 8.56 7.95
N HIS A 555 22.23 9.01 8.44
CA HIS A 555 22.74 10.34 8.13
C HIS A 555 23.03 10.53 6.64
N GLU A 556 23.54 9.50 5.97
CA GLU A 556 23.74 9.51 4.52
C GLU A 556 22.42 9.63 3.75
N MET A 557 21.40 8.85 4.12
CA MET A 557 20.04 8.96 3.57
C MET A 557 19.48 10.36 3.77
N LEU A 558 19.62 10.94 4.95
CA LEU A 558 19.13 12.28 5.27
C LEU A 558 19.85 13.38 4.46
N ALA A 559 21.14 13.21 4.20
CA ALA A 559 21.95 14.13 3.39
C ALA A 559 21.58 14.03 1.90
N GLY A 560 21.30 12.81 1.41
CA GLY A 560 20.89 12.54 0.04
C GLY A 560 19.38 12.51 -0.19
N TRP A 561 18.55 12.95 0.76
CA TRP A 561 17.10 12.76 0.72
C TRP A 561 16.44 13.49 -0.46
N ALA A 562 15.29 12.96 -0.91
CA ALA A 562 14.50 13.55 -1.99
C ALA A 562 14.18 15.03 -1.73
N PRO A 563 14.53 15.96 -2.64
CA PRO A 563 14.17 17.36 -2.53
C PRO A 563 12.66 17.59 -2.42
N LEU A 564 12.24 18.66 -1.73
CA LEU A 564 10.83 19.02 -1.57
C LEU A 564 10.10 19.29 -2.90
N ASN A 565 10.82 19.71 -3.93
CA ASN A 565 10.25 19.99 -5.24
C ASN A 565 10.13 18.76 -6.15
N GLN A 566 10.68 17.60 -5.74
CA GLN A 566 10.49 16.34 -6.46
C GLN A 566 9.17 15.71 -6.02
N THR A 567 8.14 15.88 -6.84
CA THR A 567 6.83 15.26 -6.68
C THR A 567 6.77 13.95 -7.48
N GLY A 568 6.03 12.97 -6.97
CA GLY A 568 5.81 11.70 -7.68
C GLY A 568 6.87 10.60 -7.49
N VAL A 569 7.93 10.84 -6.71
CA VAL A 569 8.92 9.80 -6.38
C VAL A 569 8.76 9.37 -4.92
N SER A 570 8.72 8.06 -4.67
CA SER A 570 8.69 7.49 -3.32
C SER A 570 10.08 7.47 -2.69
N TRP A 571 10.16 7.69 -1.37
CA TRP A 571 11.41 7.85 -0.63
C TRP A 571 12.33 6.63 -0.68
N ASP A 572 11.74 5.45 -0.65
CA ASP A 572 12.37 4.13 -0.70
C ASP A 572 13.12 3.92 -2.03
N TRP A 573 12.45 4.18 -3.13
CA TRP A 573 13.02 4.18 -4.48
C TRP A 573 14.08 5.27 -4.66
N TRP A 574 13.87 6.44 -4.06
CA TRP A 574 14.88 7.50 -4.08
C TRP A 574 16.16 7.07 -3.36
N VAL A 575 16.04 6.47 -2.18
CA VAL A 575 17.18 5.95 -1.42
C VAL A 575 17.95 4.92 -2.24
N ARG A 576 17.26 3.94 -2.84
CA ARG A 576 17.88 2.95 -3.73
C ARG A 576 18.62 3.61 -4.89
N ALA A 577 17.97 4.53 -5.61
CA ALA A 577 18.50 5.11 -6.85
C ALA A 577 19.60 6.16 -6.62
N ARG A 578 19.59 6.88 -5.49
CA ARG A 578 20.44 8.07 -5.28
C ARG A 578 21.42 7.94 -4.13
N VAL A 579 21.18 7.05 -3.17
CA VAL A 579 21.97 6.95 -1.94
C VAL A 579 22.67 5.61 -1.82
N MET A 580 21.96 4.50 -2.01
CA MET A 580 22.48 3.15 -1.73
C MET A 580 23.75 2.80 -2.51
N GLY A 581 23.93 3.35 -3.71
CA GLY A 581 25.10 3.08 -4.54
C GLY A 581 25.13 1.60 -4.97
N SER A 582 26.29 0.95 -4.85
CA SER A 582 26.46 -0.48 -5.16
C SER A 582 26.38 -1.39 -3.93
N ARG A 583 25.94 -0.87 -2.77
CA ARG A 583 25.81 -1.64 -1.53
C ARG A 583 24.56 -2.51 -1.56
N ASP A 584 24.59 -3.62 -0.84
CA ASP A 584 23.50 -4.55 -0.70
C ASP A 584 22.66 -4.25 0.54
N MET A 585 21.52 -4.92 0.62
CA MET A 585 20.72 -5.15 1.81
C MET A 585 20.74 -6.64 2.16
N LEU A 586 20.48 -6.95 3.43
CA LEU A 586 20.15 -8.30 3.86
C LEU A 586 18.63 -8.49 3.92
N ILE A 587 18.16 -9.64 3.46
CA ILE A 587 16.78 -10.09 3.57
C ILE A 587 16.75 -11.54 4.10
N PRO A 588 15.72 -11.95 4.85
CA PRO A 588 15.56 -13.34 5.24
C PRO A 588 14.88 -14.15 4.12
N GLU A 589 15.07 -15.47 4.10
CA GLU A 589 14.26 -16.34 3.24
C GLU A 589 12.78 -16.36 3.70
N VAL A 590 12.53 -16.59 4.99
CA VAL A 590 11.18 -16.46 5.58
C VAL A 590 11.05 -15.07 6.20
N PRO A 591 10.08 -14.23 5.81
CA PRO A 591 10.01 -12.87 6.30
C PRO A 591 9.56 -12.79 7.77
N ARG A 592 9.99 -11.70 8.43
CA ARG A 592 9.63 -11.35 9.81
C ARG A 592 8.57 -10.27 9.90
N THR A 593 8.11 -9.78 8.75
CA THR A 593 6.97 -8.89 8.62
C THR A 593 6.04 -9.37 7.52
N ARG A 594 4.76 -9.04 7.67
CA ARG A 594 3.74 -9.21 6.63
C ARG A 594 2.88 -7.95 6.55
N HIS A 595 2.71 -7.41 5.36
CA HIS A 595 1.88 -6.22 5.16
C HIS A 595 0.39 -6.59 5.27
N MET A 596 -0.40 -5.78 5.99
CA MET A 596 -1.82 -6.02 6.30
C MET A 596 -2.73 -4.84 5.88
N GLY A 597 -2.17 -3.80 5.26
CA GLY A 597 -2.89 -2.60 4.85
C GLY A 597 -3.68 -2.76 3.55
N GLY A 598 -4.96 -3.13 3.63
CA GLY A 598 -5.91 -3.17 2.51
C GLY A 598 -6.32 -1.81 1.91
N GLY A 599 -5.60 -0.74 2.21
CA GLY A 599 -5.83 0.61 1.71
C GLY A 599 -4.75 1.57 2.21
N GLY A 600 -4.08 2.26 1.28
CA GLY A 600 -2.96 3.17 1.56
C GLY A 600 -2.58 3.99 0.33
N THR A 601 -1.39 4.60 0.34
CA THR A 601 -0.91 5.43 -0.78
C THR A 601 -0.49 4.60 -2.00
N HIS A 602 -0.03 3.36 -1.79
CA HIS A 602 0.60 2.54 -2.84
C HIS A 602 0.07 1.11 -2.95
N ILE A 603 -0.63 0.60 -1.93
CA ILE A 603 -1.19 -0.75 -1.91
C ILE A 603 -2.71 -0.66 -1.89
N SER A 604 -3.32 -1.25 -2.91
CA SER A 604 -4.78 -1.42 -2.98
C SER A 604 -5.20 -2.69 -2.22
N GLY A 605 -6.48 -2.78 -1.88
CA GLY A 605 -7.08 -3.99 -1.33
C GLY A 605 -7.01 -5.18 -2.29
N PHE A 606 -6.82 -4.97 -3.60
CA PHE A 606 -6.55 -6.04 -4.58
C PHE A 606 -5.13 -6.58 -4.43
N ASP A 607 -4.14 -5.69 -4.39
CA ASP A 607 -2.74 -6.05 -4.16
C ASP A 607 -2.57 -6.78 -2.83
N GLN A 608 -3.30 -6.30 -1.81
CA GLN A 608 -3.23 -6.81 -0.45
C GLN A 608 -3.61 -8.30 -0.33
N VAL A 609 -4.38 -8.86 -1.28
CA VAL A 609 -4.67 -10.30 -1.30
C VAL A 609 -3.37 -11.10 -1.35
N LEU A 610 -2.40 -10.68 -2.17
CA LEU A 610 -1.09 -11.33 -2.26
C LEU A 610 -0.29 -11.16 -0.97
N PHE A 611 -0.16 -9.93 -0.48
CA PHE A 611 0.61 -9.64 0.73
C PHE A 611 0.05 -10.37 1.96
N SER A 612 -1.27 -10.48 2.10
CA SER A 612 -1.92 -11.20 3.21
C SER A 612 -1.62 -12.70 3.22
N SER A 613 -1.30 -13.27 2.05
CA SER A 613 -1.01 -14.70 1.88
C SER A 613 0.47 -15.06 2.09
N GLN A 614 1.34 -14.06 2.22
CA GLN A 614 2.76 -14.31 2.39
C GLN A 614 3.06 -15.01 3.72
N PRO A 615 4.05 -15.92 3.74
CA PRO A 615 4.46 -16.59 4.96
C PRO A 615 4.98 -15.57 5.97
N LEU A 616 4.88 -15.91 7.26
CA LEU A 616 5.46 -15.13 8.35
C LEU A 616 6.11 -16.11 9.30
N ASN A 617 7.35 -15.87 9.71
CA ASN A 617 8.04 -16.78 10.60
C ASN A 617 7.26 -17.03 11.91
N GLN A 618 7.19 -18.30 12.32
CA GLN A 618 6.52 -18.74 13.55
C GLN A 618 7.49 -19.26 14.60
N ASP A 619 8.77 -19.43 14.27
CA ASP A 619 9.80 -19.88 15.21
C ASP A 619 10.38 -18.68 15.97
N ALA A 620 9.99 -18.51 17.23
CA ALA A 620 10.47 -17.43 18.10
C ALA A 620 11.97 -17.48 18.43
N GLU A 621 12.60 -18.66 18.29
CA GLU A 621 13.99 -18.91 18.68
C GLU A 621 14.90 -19.17 17.47
N ALA A 622 14.44 -18.81 16.27
CA ALA A 622 15.17 -19.01 15.02
C ALA A 622 16.61 -18.47 15.13
N ARG A 623 17.58 -19.35 14.81
CA ARG A 623 19.01 -19.04 14.80
C ARG A 623 19.45 -18.80 13.36
N LEU A 624 19.93 -17.60 13.06
CA LEU A 624 20.32 -17.19 11.72
C LEU A 624 21.74 -17.67 11.37
N ASP A 625 21.94 -18.08 10.12
CA ASP A 625 23.26 -18.38 9.56
C ASP A 625 23.94 -17.10 9.02
N VAL A 626 24.31 -16.21 9.95
CA VAL A 626 24.83 -14.86 9.66
C VAL A 626 26.19 -14.90 8.96
N ASP A 627 27.08 -15.81 9.38
CA ASP A 627 28.42 -15.95 8.80
C ASP A 627 28.37 -16.22 7.29
N SER A 628 27.34 -16.92 6.87
CA SER A 628 27.09 -17.26 5.49
C SER A 628 26.73 -16.04 4.62
N ALA A 629 26.16 -15.01 5.22
CA ALA A 629 25.75 -13.77 4.55
C ALA A 629 26.88 -12.71 4.48
N GLU A 630 28.02 -12.96 5.12
CA GLU A 630 29.22 -12.14 4.94
C GLU A 630 29.65 -12.14 3.46
N GLU A 631 29.96 -10.96 2.92
CA GLU A 631 30.17 -10.75 1.48
C GLU A 631 31.04 -11.83 0.82
N GLY A 632 32.23 -12.09 1.37
CA GLY A 632 33.17 -13.08 0.81
C GLY A 632 32.65 -14.52 0.85
N ASN A 633 31.99 -14.92 1.94
CA ASN A 633 31.40 -16.26 2.08
C ASN A 633 30.19 -16.43 1.17
N TYR A 634 29.38 -15.37 1.04
CA TYR A 634 28.21 -15.35 0.18
C TYR A 634 28.61 -15.42 -1.30
N GLU A 635 29.57 -14.61 -1.74
CA GLU A 635 30.05 -14.61 -3.13
C GLU A 635 30.75 -15.93 -3.48
N GLY A 636 31.56 -16.49 -2.56
CA GLY A 636 32.18 -17.80 -2.75
C GLY A 636 31.16 -18.91 -2.98
N ARG A 637 30.18 -19.06 -2.07
CA ARG A 637 29.10 -20.07 -2.22
C ARG A 637 28.27 -19.84 -3.47
N LEU A 638 27.92 -18.58 -3.77
CA LEU A 638 27.15 -18.25 -4.97
C LEU A 638 27.89 -18.71 -6.24
N LEU A 639 29.19 -18.48 -6.34
CA LEU A 639 29.97 -18.89 -7.50
C LEU A 639 30.07 -20.43 -7.62
N ASP A 640 30.23 -21.13 -6.49
CA ASP A 640 30.21 -22.59 -6.43
C ASP A 640 28.84 -23.15 -6.87
N ASP A 641 27.75 -22.58 -6.36
CA ASP A 641 26.39 -22.91 -6.74
C ASP A 641 26.15 -22.68 -8.24
N LEU A 642 26.49 -21.50 -8.76
CA LEU A 642 26.35 -21.18 -10.19
C LEU A 642 27.21 -22.08 -11.09
N SER A 643 28.35 -22.58 -10.60
CA SER A 643 29.24 -23.47 -11.36
C SER A 643 28.70 -24.90 -11.46
N SER A 644 27.99 -25.36 -10.43
CA SER A 644 27.47 -26.72 -10.29
C SER A 644 25.97 -26.85 -10.59
N ALA A 645 25.25 -25.73 -10.71
CA ALA A 645 23.82 -25.70 -10.94
C ALA A 645 23.40 -26.40 -12.25
N GLN A 646 22.27 -27.08 -12.19
CA GLN A 646 21.61 -27.63 -13.36
C GLN A 646 20.94 -26.50 -14.14
N VAL A 647 21.43 -26.23 -15.35
CA VAL A 647 20.84 -25.21 -16.23
C VAL A 647 19.48 -25.70 -16.74
N VAL A 648 18.45 -24.91 -16.49
CA VAL A 648 17.08 -25.16 -16.94
C VAL A 648 16.82 -24.32 -18.18
N THR A 649 16.44 -25.00 -19.26
CA THR A 649 16.18 -24.38 -20.56
C THR A 649 14.67 -24.25 -20.77
N LEU A 650 14.17 -23.03 -20.90
CA LEU A 650 12.76 -22.75 -21.15
C LEU A 650 12.49 -22.89 -22.66
N VAL A 651 12.12 -24.10 -23.09
CA VAL A 651 11.76 -24.41 -24.49
C VAL A 651 10.26 -24.24 -24.72
N GLN A 652 9.46 -24.54 -23.71
CA GLN A 652 8.00 -24.38 -23.72
C GLN A 652 7.61 -23.24 -22.78
N HIS A 653 6.39 -22.73 -22.94
CA HIS A 653 5.86 -21.67 -22.10
C HIS A 653 5.89 -22.10 -20.62
N PRO A 654 6.47 -21.30 -19.70
CA PRO A 654 6.72 -21.74 -18.32
C PRO A 654 5.44 -22.00 -17.50
N CYS A 655 4.30 -21.41 -17.89
CA CYS A 655 3.00 -21.71 -17.26
C CYS A 655 2.36 -23.02 -17.78
N GLN A 656 2.77 -23.52 -18.95
CA GLN A 656 2.22 -24.76 -19.51
C GLN A 656 2.95 -25.98 -18.96
N VAL A 657 4.27 -25.87 -18.81
CA VAL A 657 5.11 -26.89 -18.21
C VAL A 657 5.99 -26.22 -17.16
N THR A 658 5.72 -26.52 -15.88
CA THR A 658 6.54 -26.01 -14.77
C THR A 658 7.99 -26.45 -14.98
N PRO A 659 8.94 -25.52 -15.15
CA PRO A 659 10.29 -25.85 -15.59
C PRO A 659 11.18 -26.38 -14.45
N LEU A 660 10.68 -26.38 -13.22
CA LEU A 660 11.39 -26.74 -12.00
C LEU A 660 10.64 -27.85 -11.23
N PRO A 661 11.35 -28.73 -10.51
CA PRO A 661 10.69 -29.72 -9.66
C PRO A 661 9.90 -29.07 -8.53
N THR A 662 8.67 -29.53 -8.30
CA THR A 662 7.79 -29.11 -7.20
C THR A 662 7.98 -29.96 -5.94
N HIS A 663 9.19 -30.51 -5.77
CA HIS A 663 9.62 -31.30 -4.61
C HIS A 663 11.13 -31.09 -4.42
N GLN A 664 11.62 -31.29 -3.20
CA GLN A 664 13.04 -31.11 -2.90
C GLN A 664 13.89 -32.21 -3.57
N THR A 665 14.93 -31.79 -4.28
CA THR A 665 15.88 -32.66 -5.00
C THR A 665 17.32 -32.49 -4.54
N ASN A 666 17.59 -31.56 -3.60
CA ASN A 666 18.93 -31.16 -3.15
C ASN A 666 19.85 -30.73 -4.29
N LYS A 667 19.28 -30.17 -5.36
CA LYS A 667 20.01 -29.58 -6.48
C LYS A 667 19.76 -28.09 -6.55
N THR A 668 20.74 -27.40 -7.13
CA THR A 668 20.66 -26.00 -7.50
C THR A 668 20.27 -25.88 -8.97
N TYR A 669 19.36 -24.96 -9.28
CA TYR A 669 18.85 -24.72 -10.63
C TYR A 669 19.16 -23.31 -11.10
N LEU A 670 19.39 -23.18 -12.40
CA LEU A 670 19.82 -21.93 -13.02
C LEU A 670 19.04 -21.66 -14.31
N ILE A 671 18.33 -20.53 -14.34
CA ILE A 671 17.53 -20.08 -15.49
C ILE A 671 18.14 -18.78 -16.04
N TYR A 672 18.28 -18.68 -17.36
CA TYR A 672 18.71 -17.46 -18.05
C TYR A 672 17.56 -16.82 -18.80
N ILE A 673 17.27 -15.56 -18.51
CA ILE A 673 16.25 -14.76 -19.19
C ILE A 673 16.86 -13.54 -19.86
N TYR A 674 16.24 -13.08 -20.94
CA TYR A 674 16.61 -11.82 -21.58
C TYR A 674 15.92 -10.68 -20.85
N GLN A 675 16.73 -9.96 -20.08
CA GLN A 675 16.33 -8.85 -19.24
C GLN A 675 17.54 -7.92 -19.11
N PRO A 676 17.83 -7.08 -20.11
CA PRO A 676 18.99 -6.20 -20.11
C PRO A 676 18.99 -5.16 -18.98
N THR A 677 17.81 -4.70 -18.59
CA THR A 677 17.58 -3.61 -17.66
C THR A 677 16.57 -4.04 -16.62
N GLU A 678 16.36 -3.24 -15.58
CA GLU A 678 15.30 -3.51 -14.59
C GLU A 678 13.90 -3.08 -15.07
N ASP A 679 13.78 -2.57 -16.30
CA ASP A 679 12.50 -2.16 -16.86
C ASP A 679 11.62 -3.34 -17.27
N HIS A 680 10.33 -3.07 -17.48
CA HIS A 680 9.34 -4.13 -17.76
C HIS A 680 9.13 -4.31 -19.27
N TYR A 681 9.91 -3.62 -20.12
CA TYR A 681 9.76 -3.74 -21.59
C TYR A 681 10.26 -5.09 -22.11
N HIS A 682 10.88 -5.88 -21.22
CA HIS A 682 11.39 -7.20 -21.49
C HIS A 682 10.50 -8.20 -20.76
N PHE A 683 9.43 -8.65 -21.44
CA PHE A 683 8.39 -9.53 -20.86
C PHE A 683 8.92 -10.83 -20.24
N SER A 684 10.17 -11.22 -20.52
CA SER A 684 10.80 -12.45 -20.04
C SER A 684 10.72 -12.62 -18.52
N TYR A 685 11.03 -11.58 -17.74
CA TYR A 685 10.96 -11.68 -16.27
C TYR A 685 9.52 -11.83 -15.81
N GLU A 686 8.63 -10.93 -16.23
CA GLU A 686 7.22 -10.90 -15.81
C GLU A 686 6.54 -12.25 -16.14
N VAL A 687 6.78 -12.80 -17.34
CA VAL A 687 6.28 -14.13 -17.73
C VAL A 687 6.78 -15.22 -16.79
N VAL A 688 8.09 -15.31 -16.56
CA VAL A 688 8.67 -16.34 -15.69
C VAL A 688 8.19 -16.17 -14.25
N ALA A 689 8.09 -14.93 -13.77
CA ALA A 689 7.65 -14.62 -12.42
C ALA A 689 6.18 -15.02 -12.17
N LEU A 690 5.28 -14.66 -13.10
CA LEU A 690 3.87 -15.06 -13.07
C LEU A 690 3.71 -16.58 -13.07
N CYS A 691 4.48 -17.28 -13.92
CA CYS A 691 4.39 -18.73 -14.09
C CYS A 691 5.07 -19.55 -12.99
N LEU A 692 6.07 -18.99 -12.31
CA LEU A 692 6.70 -19.63 -11.14
C LEU A 692 6.03 -19.20 -9.83
N GLY A 693 5.16 -18.20 -9.86
CA GLY A 693 4.55 -17.65 -8.65
C GLY A 693 5.59 -17.00 -7.75
N ILE A 694 6.37 -16.07 -8.28
CA ILE A 694 7.25 -15.18 -7.50
C ILE A 694 6.84 -13.73 -7.74
N ASN A 695 7.60 -12.75 -7.22
CA ASN A 695 7.25 -11.34 -7.37
C ASN A 695 7.30 -10.93 -8.86
N ASP A 696 6.14 -10.71 -9.45
CA ASP A 696 5.97 -10.40 -10.87
C ASP A 696 5.96 -8.91 -11.17
N ARG A 697 6.06 -8.05 -10.16
CA ARG A 697 6.06 -6.61 -10.38
C ARG A 697 7.27 -6.19 -11.19
N ASP A 698 8.47 -6.48 -10.69
CA ASP A 698 9.73 -6.09 -11.31
C ASP A 698 10.92 -6.78 -10.61
N ILE A 699 12.14 -6.57 -11.10
CA ILE A 699 13.37 -7.18 -10.57
C ILE A 699 14.10 -6.34 -9.50
N HIS A 700 13.44 -5.42 -8.80
CA HIS A 700 14.12 -4.46 -7.91
C HIS A 700 14.83 -5.06 -6.71
N GLU A 701 14.50 -6.29 -6.29
CA GLU A 701 15.23 -7.03 -5.26
C GLU A 701 16.18 -8.05 -5.89
N ASN A 702 17.18 -7.56 -6.62
CA ASN A 702 18.15 -8.41 -7.32
C ASN A 702 19.56 -8.25 -6.78
N LEU A 703 20.37 -9.30 -6.87
CA LEU A 703 21.81 -9.20 -6.66
C LEU A 703 22.51 -9.16 -8.02
N ARG A 704 22.88 -7.96 -8.50
CA ARG A 704 23.57 -7.76 -9.79
C ARG A 704 22.80 -8.43 -10.95
N MET A 705 21.54 -8.06 -11.11
CA MET A 705 20.61 -8.57 -12.13
C MET A 705 20.37 -10.08 -12.01
N MET A 706 20.31 -10.59 -10.78
CA MET A 706 19.95 -11.98 -10.50
C MET A 706 18.97 -12.05 -9.34
N ILE A 707 17.87 -12.77 -9.53
CA ILE A 707 16.89 -13.06 -8.47
C ILE A 707 17.22 -14.44 -7.89
N THR A 708 17.24 -14.52 -6.57
CA THR A 708 17.56 -15.74 -5.81
C THR A 708 16.35 -16.10 -4.96
N PHE A 709 15.89 -17.35 -5.08
CA PHE A 709 14.76 -17.87 -4.30
C PHE A 709 14.83 -19.40 -4.27
N PRO A 710 14.35 -20.05 -3.20
CA PRO A 710 14.12 -21.49 -3.24
C PRO A 710 12.79 -21.78 -3.96
N PHE A 711 12.67 -22.94 -4.57
CA PHE A 711 11.45 -23.43 -5.19
C PHE A 711 11.18 -24.86 -4.70
N PHE A 712 10.20 -25.02 -3.81
CA PHE A 712 9.93 -26.27 -3.09
C PHE A 712 11.20 -26.89 -2.45
N GLY A 713 12.01 -26.03 -1.81
CA GLY A 713 13.26 -26.41 -1.15
C GLY A 713 14.49 -26.55 -2.07
N ASN A 714 14.35 -26.32 -3.37
CA ASN A 714 15.49 -26.31 -4.31
C ASN A 714 15.99 -24.88 -4.52
N GLN A 715 17.29 -24.62 -4.39
CA GLN A 715 17.82 -23.28 -4.66
C GLN A 715 17.74 -22.95 -6.16
N VAL A 716 17.16 -21.80 -6.49
CA VAL A 716 17.04 -21.30 -7.86
C VAL A 716 17.74 -19.96 -8.01
N TYR A 717 18.44 -19.80 -9.12
CA TYR A 717 19.02 -18.55 -9.57
C TYR A 717 18.43 -18.18 -10.94
N LEU A 718 17.79 -17.01 -11.01
CA LEU A 718 17.24 -16.45 -12.23
C LEU A 718 18.13 -15.29 -12.68
N VAL A 719 18.93 -15.52 -13.72
CA VAL A 719 19.95 -14.56 -14.20
C VAL A 719 19.41 -13.75 -15.39
N ALA A 720 19.41 -12.43 -15.22
CA ALA A 720 19.00 -11.48 -16.25
C ALA A 720 20.17 -11.10 -17.18
N CYS A 721 20.09 -11.56 -18.42
CA CYS A 721 21.09 -11.36 -19.46
C CYS A 721 20.74 -10.18 -20.39
N PRO A 722 21.73 -9.50 -21.00
CA PRO A 722 23.17 -9.79 -20.93
C PRO A 722 23.93 -9.08 -19.79
N ASN A 723 23.28 -8.18 -19.06
CA ASN A 723 23.98 -7.24 -18.17
C ASN A 723 24.34 -7.81 -16.79
N SER A 724 23.73 -8.92 -16.35
CA SER A 724 24.22 -9.60 -15.15
C SER A 724 25.66 -10.11 -15.37
N PRO A 725 26.59 -9.89 -14.43
CA PRO A 725 27.94 -10.46 -14.49
C PRO A 725 27.93 -11.99 -14.45
N TYR A 726 26.83 -12.60 -14.01
CA TYR A 726 26.64 -14.05 -13.98
C TYR A 726 26.17 -14.62 -15.33
N CYS A 727 25.88 -13.75 -16.30
CA CYS A 727 25.60 -14.13 -17.68
C CYS A 727 26.91 -14.49 -18.41
N LYS A 728 27.40 -15.73 -18.28
CA LYS A 728 28.66 -16.15 -18.95
C LYS A 728 28.51 -16.14 -20.49
N PRO A 729 29.37 -15.40 -21.24
CA PRO A 729 29.24 -15.26 -22.70
C PRO A 729 29.76 -16.45 -23.54
N GLY A 730 30.24 -17.54 -22.92
CA GLY A 730 31.04 -18.57 -23.61
C GLY A 730 30.33 -19.88 -23.98
N GLY A 731 29.06 -20.10 -23.62
CA GLY A 731 28.33 -21.33 -23.95
C GLY A 731 27.10 -21.06 -24.79
N ARG A 732 26.75 -21.95 -25.74
CA ARG A 732 25.43 -21.94 -26.40
C ARG A 732 24.35 -22.22 -25.35
N ARG A 733 23.89 -21.17 -24.67
CA ARG A 733 22.78 -21.20 -23.71
C ARG A 733 21.55 -20.62 -24.38
N ILE A 734 20.41 -21.27 -24.18
CA ILE A 734 19.13 -20.73 -24.62
C ILE A 734 18.71 -19.72 -23.56
N ILE A 735 18.79 -18.44 -23.90
CA ILE A 735 18.25 -17.35 -23.09
C ILE A 735 16.79 -17.22 -23.45
N TYR A 736 15.90 -17.38 -22.48
CA TYR A 736 14.47 -17.20 -22.71
C TYR A 736 14.16 -15.74 -23.03
N LYS A 737 13.41 -15.51 -24.11
CA LYS A 737 12.95 -14.20 -24.56
C LYS A 737 11.43 -14.23 -24.60
N GLY A 738 10.79 -13.65 -23.58
CA GLY A 738 9.35 -13.54 -23.54
C GLY A 738 8.82 -12.59 -24.62
N THR A 739 7.68 -12.95 -25.18
CA THR A 739 6.90 -12.13 -26.11
C THR A 739 5.69 -11.52 -25.40
N GLU A 740 5.02 -10.57 -26.04
CA GLU A 740 3.76 -10.02 -25.53
C GLU A 740 2.67 -11.10 -25.43
N GLU A 741 2.66 -12.06 -26.38
CA GLU A 741 1.75 -13.20 -26.37
C GLU A 741 2.01 -14.14 -25.19
N ASP A 742 3.28 -14.40 -24.87
CA ASP A 742 3.64 -15.14 -23.66
C ASP A 742 3.13 -14.40 -22.41
N LEU A 743 3.24 -13.07 -22.37
CA LEU A 743 2.76 -12.28 -21.24
C LEU A 743 1.23 -12.35 -21.08
N ILE A 744 0.49 -12.22 -22.18
CA ILE A 744 -0.97 -12.37 -22.18
C ILE A 744 -1.34 -13.76 -21.67
N THR A 745 -0.65 -14.80 -22.13
CA THR A 745 -0.85 -16.18 -21.70
C THR A 745 -0.57 -16.35 -20.20
N ALA A 746 0.54 -15.79 -19.70
CA ALA A 746 0.92 -15.85 -18.30
C ALA A 746 -0.07 -15.11 -17.38
N LYS A 747 -0.60 -13.95 -17.82
CA LYS A 747 -1.62 -13.18 -17.08
C LYS A 747 -2.95 -13.90 -16.94
N GLN A 748 -3.27 -14.80 -17.88
CA GLN A 748 -4.47 -15.64 -17.80
C GLN A 748 -4.31 -16.85 -16.87
N ASN A 749 -3.07 -17.25 -16.55
CA ASN A 749 -2.81 -18.40 -15.69
C ASN A 749 -1.66 -18.15 -14.69
N PRO A 750 -1.76 -17.13 -13.82
CA PRO A 750 -0.76 -16.85 -12.81
C PRO A 750 -0.87 -17.80 -11.61
N VAL A 751 0.27 -18.26 -11.09
CA VAL A 751 0.30 -19.22 -9.96
C VAL A 751 -0.22 -18.61 -8.66
N LEU A 752 0.10 -17.34 -8.38
CA LEU A 752 -0.20 -16.68 -7.09
C LEU A 752 -1.48 -15.85 -7.08
N ARG A 753 -1.99 -15.46 -8.26
CA ARG A 753 -3.14 -14.55 -8.39
C ARG A 753 -4.35 -15.35 -8.86
N PRO A 754 -4.99 -16.16 -8.01
CA PRO A 754 -6.21 -16.84 -8.40
C PRO A 754 -7.23 -15.80 -8.84
N ALA A 755 -8.07 -16.20 -9.79
CA ALA A 755 -9.14 -15.34 -10.27
C ALA A 755 -9.99 -14.88 -9.06
N LEU A 756 -10.09 -13.55 -8.87
CA LEU A 756 -10.86 -12.99 -7.76
C LEU A 756 -12.33 -13.05 -8.15
N ILE A 757 -12.99 -14.13 -7.75
CA ILE A 757 -14.41 -14.31 -7.99
C ILE A 757 -15.17 -13.61 -6.88
N THR A 758 -16.08 -12.73 -7.27
CA THR A 758 -17.04 -12.12 -6.36
C THR A 758 -18.46 -12.28 -6.87
N LYS A 759 -19.41 -12.19 -5.94
CA LYS A 759 -20.84 -12.22 -6.24
C LYS A 759 -21.47 -10.95 -5.70
N TYR A 760 -22.15 -10.22 -6.57
CA TYR A 760 -22.97 -9.09 -6.16
C TYR A 760 -24.34 -9.17 -6.82
N ALA A 761 -25.35 -8.64 -6.15
CA ALA A 761 -26.69 -8.58 -6.71
C ALA A 761 -26.90 -7.29 -7.49
N THR A 762 -27.70 -7.35 -8.55
CA THR A 762 -28.17 -6.19 -9.34
C THR A 762 -29.70 -6.24 -9.39
N ARG A 763 -30.35 -5.07 -9.38
CA ARG A 763 -31.82 -4.98 -9.47
C ARG A 763 -32.28 -5.33 -10.89
N VAL A 764 -33.42 -5.98 -11.01
CA VAL A 764 -34.06 -6.28 -12.30
C VAL A 764 -35.03 -5.15 -12.64
N THR A 765 -34.95 -4.60 -13.85
CA THR A 765 -35.98 -3.69 -14.36
C THR A 765 -37.25 -4.49 -14.65
N PRO A 766 -38.36 -4.31 -13.92
CA PRO A 766 -39.55 -5.09 -14.17
C PRO A 766 -40.23 -4.58 -15.44
N HIS A 767 -40.22 -5.40 -16.50
CA HIS A 767 -40.84 -5.03 -17.78
C HIS A 767 -42.36 -5.18 -17.81
N GLN A 768 -42.93 -6.01 -16.93
CA GLN A 768 -44.34 -6.41 -16.98
C GLN A 768 -45.18 -5.91 -15.80
N ASP A 769 -44.59 -5.85 -14.60
CA ASP A 769 -45.26 -5.34 -13.39
C ASP A 769 -44.32 -4.37 -12.66
N PRO A 770 -44.51 -3.04 -12.85
CA PRO A 770 -43.72 -2.02 -12.15
C PRO A 770 -43.78 -2.15 -10.62
N SER A 771 -44.79 -2.83 -10.06
CA SER A 771 -44.85 -3.04 -8.60
C SER A 771 -43.75 -3.98 -8.09
N LEU A 772 -43.22 -4.86 -8.95
CA LEU A 772 -42.06 -5.70 -8.64
C LEU A 772 -40.78 -4.88 -8.49
N GLU A 773 -40.72 -3.62 -8.96
CA GLU A 773 -39.60 -2.71 -8.72
C GLU A 773 -39.40 -2.46 -7.22
N PHE A 774 -40.48 -2.51 -6.46
CA PHE A 774 -40.50 -2.28 -5.01
C PHE A 774 -40.28 -3.55 -4.19
N SER A 775 -40.13 -4.72 -4.83
CA SER A 775 -39.81 -5.97 -4.13
C SER A 775 -38.31 -6.06 -3.91
N LEU A 776 -37.83 -6.24 -2.68
CA LEU A 776 -36.38 -6.44 -2.44
C LEU A 776 -35.84 -7.77 -2.98
N GLU A 777 -36.73 -8.68 -3.40
CA GLU A 777 -36.38 -9.94 -4.06
C GLU A 777 -36.16 -9.77 -5.57
N ASN A 778 -36.42 -8.59 -6.15
CA ASN A 778 -36.29 -8.31 -7.58
C ASN A 778 -34.83 -8.16 -8.06
N ARG A 779 -33.96 -9.08 -7.67
CA ARG A 779 -32.54 -9.00 -7.95
C ARG A 779 -32.03 -10.32 -8.49
N PHE A 780 -31.02 -10.23 -9.33
CA PHE A 780 -30.25 -11.38 -9.77
C PHE A 780 -28.82 -11.24 -9.27
N VAL A 781 -28.16 -12.36 -9.04
CA VAL A 781 -26.77 -12.38 -8.59
C VAL A 781 -25.89 -12.51 -9.82
N VAL A 782 -24.95 -11.57 -9.96
CA VAL A 782 -23.89 -11.61 -10.96
C VAL A 782 -22.66 -12.25 -10.31
N GLU A 783 -22.13 -13.29 -10.94
CA GLU A 783 -20.78 -13.77 -10.65
C GLU A 783 -19.79 -12.99 -11.52
N TYR A 784 -18.91 -12.25 -10.88
CA TYR A 784 -17.92 -11.42 -11.55
C TYR A 784 -16.53 -11.89 -11.18
N THR A 785 -15.69 -12.07 -12.20
CA THR A 785 -14.29 -12.47 -12.02
C THR A 785 -13.40 -11.27 -12.29
N VAL A 786 -12.77 -10.74 -11.24
CA VAL A 786 -11.82 -9.64 -11.37
C VAL A 786 -10.49 -10.18 -11.89
N GLY A 787 -10.01 -9.61 -12.99
CA GLY A 787 -8.74 -9.97 -13.62
C GLY A 787 -8.82 -11.10 -14.67
N GLY A 788 -10.00 -11.67 -14.93
CA GLY A 788 -10.26 -12.47 -16.12
C GLY A 788 -10.84 -11.60 -17.23
N MET A 789 -10.43 -11.81 -18.48
CA MET A 789 -11.27 -11.38 -19.61
C MET A 789 -12.67 -11.98 -19.40
N GLU A 790 -13.70 -11.15 -19.56
CA GLU A 790 -15.10 -11.50 -19.31
C GLU A 790 -15.42 -12.93 -19.78
N PRO A 791 -15.95 -13.81 -18.92
CA PRO A 791 -16.66 -14.96 -19.45
C PRO A 791 -17.89 -14.41 -20.18
N ALA A 792 -18.02 -14.74 -21.46
CA ALA A 792 -19.23 -14.50 -22.22
C ALA A 792 -20.43 -14.95 -21.37
N VAL A 793 -21.33 -14.01 -21.08
CA VAL A 793 -22.57 -14.27 -20.37
C VAL A 793 -23.38 -15.24 -21.22
N TRP A 794 -23.32 -16.54 -20.90
CA TRP A 794 -24.27 -17.51 -21.40
C TRP A 794 -25.54 -17.33 -20.59
N VAL A 795 -26.47 -16.53 -21.11
CA VAL A 795 -27.87 -16.63 -20.72
C VAL A 795 -28.32 -18.00 -21.22
N SER A 796 -28.46 -18.96 -20.32
CA SER A 796 -29.23 -20.17 -20.62
C SER A 796 -30.70 -19.75 -20.67
N GLU A 797 -31.24 -19.61 -21.88
CA GLU A 797 -32.68 -19.74 -22.09
C GLU A 797 -33.04 -21.17 -21.71
N GLU A 798 -33.65 -21.36 -20.54
CA GLU A 798 -34.46 -22.54 -20.27
C GLU A 798 -35.75 -22.38 -21.08
N GLU A 799 -35.99 -23.35 -21.97
CA GLU A 799 -37.24 -23.52 -22.71
C GLU A 799 -38.41 -23.73 -21.73
N ASP A 800 -39.45 -22.90 -21.88
CA ASP A 800 -40.87 -23.29 -21.76
C ASP A 800 -41.73 -22.43 -22.70
#